data_AF-A0A397IPF9-F1
#
_entry.id   AF-A0A397IPF9-F1
#
_cell.length_a   1.000
_cell.length_b   1.000
_cell.length_c   1.000
_cell.angle_alpha   90.00
_cell.angle_beta   90.00
_cell.angle_gamma   90.00
#
_symmetry.space_group_name_H-M   'P 1'
#
loop_
_entity.id
_entity.type
_entity.pdbx_description
1 polymer ?
#
loop_
_entity_poly.entity_id
_entity_poly.type
_entity_poly.pdbx_seq_one_letter_code
_entity_poly.pdbx_strand_id
1 'polypeptide(L)'
;MSNAEMPINIWCIIRENRSVFKITIEEANDLIDLRKVIKEEKPIYFANVNPDELILWRVNVALSILRNKDTPIETYLNDKLEEPTDTVRDTFNNVGGSNIRVIVEVPIAEQGWKSYTASDGHSVKLPSQIIDILESDKFVPDKRIDFQNAFQNLSACQSIILPHLGQKPKYFAEGYQGKALLVTKQMIDIWDKLSADSDRSIKRVLLGPMGIGKSYITYFLAAKAYAEGWLMLYIADASELCLNTSEEAGKVICEYFLALNKDILTGAEFELLIKNKNVDCSFSNVAESILGDLLKQVDQKTLLIIDEHGVLFEKDPVPERLHILKPLMNLTFWGEHYKGVRVIFTGTTHAKYVMIYMKNGMNEWWVIYVAPLEDDVFDMLLQMHPLLSKPGIKEKVITVTNCVPRELMYLVKYIWNLNPNITDVNDFQEVLKQFEKERIDQILVIIQRYYNSVQKNEKIRYYDSLTSMFLPSKSVIQFEWKFLDLGLIYQYMGPEHMSVHYFPLCSSARKALLKVYMSFDLPENIKNQLNIGNPNEDQFEEALFNRLVCKSNTTIQLNTTDLNNNNKSVVMLQFDDYAVIKSSGLSLGPGFDRVLSRGFDRYPQFDYMLGPIFIQVSVSDFITYNSKPSTNIRKAFEIMSAQAGISQTQINGRNQIEMYLDEMYGPGHSAIIDPQNKFVVTRNGTCVSGFRIVYIRGSPGIPNHSRKVHEFPDVAHVTFEEITEQLFRNII
;
A
#
# COMPACT_ATOMS: atom_id res chain seq x y z
N MET A 1 -30.88 -77.23 28.88
CA MET A 1 -31.63 -75.96 28.78
C MET A 1 -31.22 -75.15 30.00
N SER A 2 -30.52 -74.02 29.96
CA SER A 2 -30.03 -73.12 28.91
C SER A 2 -28.56 -72.78 29.22
N ASN A 3 -27.68 -72.66 28.22
CA ASN A 3 -26.41 -71.98 28.43
C ASN A 3 -26.74 -70.51 28.64
N ALA A 4 -26.49 -69.97 29.84
CA ALA A 4 -26.58 -68.53 30.05
C ALA A 4 -25.46 -67.87 29.24
N GLU A 5 -25.85 -67.18 28.16
CA GLU A 5 -24.96 -66.41 27.30
C GLU A 5 -24.39 -65.23 28.09
N MET A 6 -23.05 -65.08 28.09
CA MET A 6 -22.41 -63.98 28.81
C MET A 6 -22.42 -62.73 27.94
N PRO A 7 -22.92 -61.58 28.45
CA PRO A 7 -22.86 -60.32 27.73
C PRO A 7 -21.45 -59.73 27.76
N ILE A 8 -21.00 -59.21 26.61
CA ILE A 8 -19.71 -58.55 26.42
C ILE A 8 -19.89 -57.04 26.31
N ASN A 9 -18.94 -56.29 26.88
CA ASN A 9 -18.93 -54.83 26.85
C ASN A 9 -17.93 -54.32 25.81
N ILE A 10 -18.41 -53.53 24.86
CA ILE A 10 -17.58 -52.97 23.78
C ILE A 10 -17.58 -51.44 23.87
N TRP A 11 -16.39 -50.84 23.81
CA TRP A 11 -16.21 -49.40 23.73
C TRP A 11 -16.14 -48.96 22.26
N CYS A 12 -17.15 -48.22 21.81
CA CYS A 12 -17.24 -47.71 20.45
C CYS A 12 -16.69 -46.28 20.38
N ILE A 13 -15.91 -45.99 19.34
CA ILE A 13 -15.33 -44.67 19.09
C ILE A 13 -15.73 -44.23 17.69
N ILE A 14 -16.40 -43.09 17.58
CA ILE A 14 -16.77 -42.51 16.29
C ILE A 14 -15.53 -41.88 15.68
N ARG A 15 -15.14 -42.34 14.48
CA ARG A 15 -13.88 -41.93 13.82
C ARG A 15 -13.77 -40.41 13.64
N GLU A 16 -14.84 -39.77 13.21
CA GLU A 16 -14.89 -38.34 12.85
C GLU A 16 -14.68 -37.41 14.06
N ASN A 17 -15.48 -37.59 15.12
CA ASN A 17 -15.53 -36.65 16.24
C ASN A 17 -14.83 -37.16 17.51
N ARG A 18 -14.30 -38.40 17.48
CA ARG A 18 -13.66 -39.11 18.60
C ARG A 18 -14.57 -39.28 19.82
N SER A 19 -15.89 -39.19 19.63
CA SER A 19 -16.88 -39.46 20.66
C SER A 19 -16.85 -40.93 21.02
N VAL A 20 -16.95 -41.21 22.32
CA VAL A 20 -16.82 -42.56 22.87
C VAL A 20 -18.10 -42.92 23.60
N PHE A 21 -18.59 -44.11 23.34
CA PHE A 21 -19.73 -44.68 24.04
C PHE A 21 -19.51 -46.17 24.26
N LYS A 22 -20.34 -46.77 25.10
CA LYS A 22 -20.22 -48.16 25.50
C LYS A 22 -21.52 -48.88 25.12
N ILE A 23 -21.39 -50.07 24.55
CA ILE A 23 -22.50 -50.96 24.29
C ILE A 23 -22.31 -52.28 25.04
N THR A 24 -23.42 -52.98 25.25
CA THR A 24 -23.45 -54.34 25.80
C THR A 24 -24.16 -55.23 24.80
N ILE A 25 -23.56 -56.36 24.42
CA ILE A 25 -24.12 -57.29 23.43
C ILE A 25 -23.83 -58.74 23.84
N GLU A 26 -24.64 -59.70 23.41
CA GLU A 26 -24.43 -61.12 23.71
C GLU A 26 -23.33 -61.71 22.82
N GLU A 27 -22.53 -62.63 23.37
CA GLU A 27 -21.42 -63.28 22.67
C GLU A 27 -21.85 -64.07 21.41
N ALA A 28 -23.07 -64.61 21.42
CA ALA A 28 -23.63 -65.39 20.32
C ALA A 28 -24.15 -64.53 19.15
N ASN A 29 -24.32 -63.22 19.37
CA ASN A 29 -24.76 -62.30 18.33
C ASN A 29 -23.69 -62.18 17.24
N ASP A 30 -24.14 -61.95 16.01
CA ASP A 30 -23.26 -61.73 14.89
C ASP A 30 -22.89 -60.25 14.73
N LEU A 31 -22.06 -59.95 13.72
CA LEU A 31 -21.66 -58.57 13.45
C LEU A 31 -22.79 -57.69 12.89
N ILE A 32 -23.86 -58.28 12.32
CA ILE A 32 -25.06 -57.53 11.92
C ILE A 32 -25.76 -56.98 13.16
N ASP A 33 -25.95 -57.84 14.17
CA ASP A 33 -26.57 -57.45 15.43
C ASP A 33 -25.69 -56.45 16.21
N LEU A 34 -24.36 -56.58 16.14
CA LEU A 34 -23.43 -55.56 16.65
C LEU A 34 -23.67 -54.18 16.02
N ARG A 35 -23.81 -54.11 14.69
CA ARG A 35 -24.07 -52.86 13.98
C ARG A 35 -25.41 -52.23 14.37
N LYS A 36 -26.46 -53.04 14.56
CA LYS A 36 -27.77 -52.56 15.04
C LYS A 36 -27.69 -51.94 16.43
N VAL A 37 -27.06 -52.63 17.38
CA VAL A 37 -26.88 -52.14 18.76
C VAL A 37 -26.08 -50.83 18.80
N ILE A 38 -25.05 -50.70 17.96
CA ILE A 38 -24.27 -49.47 17.81
C ILE A 38 -25.15 -48.30 17.35
N LYS A 39 -26.05 -48.54 16.36
CA LYS A 39 -26.99 -47.53 15.87
C LYS A 39 -27.99 -47.13 16.95
N GLU A 40 -28.57 -48.10 17.66
CA GLU A 40 -29.59 -47.88 18.69
C GLU A 40 -29.06 -47.05 19.88
N GLU A 41 -27.78 -47.22 20.24
CA GLU A 41 -27.15 -46.45 21.32
C GLU A 41 -26.93 -44.97 20.95
N LYS A 42 -26.82 -44.66 19.65
CA LYS A 42 -26.63 -43.29 19.13
C LYS A 42 -27.61 -42.99 17.98
N PRO A 43 -28.93 -43.01 18.25
CA PRO A 43 -29.94 -43.02 17.21
C PRO A 43 -30.01 -41.69 16.44
N ILE A 44 -29.66 -40.58 17.08
CA ILE A 44 -29.60 -39.25 16.44
C ILE A 44 -28.39 -39.15 15.49
N TYR A 45 -27.22 -39.66 15.89
CA TYR A 45 -26.00 -39.54 15.10
C TYR A 45 -26.04 -40.47 13.87
N PHE A 46 -26.60 -41.68 14.03
CA PHE A 46 -26.71 -42.67 12.96
C PHE A 46 -28.11 -42.70 12.30
N ALA A 47 -28.93 -41.65 12.46
CA ALA A 47 -30.33 -41.65 12.02
C ALA A 47 -30.50 -42.03 10.54
N ASN A 48 -29.61 -41.52 9.68
CA ASN A 48 -29.69 -41.65 8.22
C ASN A 48 -28.82 -42.79 7.64
N VAL A 49 -28.22 -43.63 8.48
CA VAL A 49 -27.29 -44.70 8.05
C VAL A 49 -27.93 -46.05 8.27
N ASN A 50 -27.96 -46.93 7.26
CA ASN A 50 -28.41 -48.31 7.49
C ASN A 50 -27.38 -49.02 8.39
N PRO A 51 -27.78 -49.67 9.50
CA PRO A 51 -26.81 -50.33 10.39
C PRO A 51 -25.86 -51.27 9.64
N ASP A 52 -26.33 -52.00 8.62
CA ASP A 52 -25.50 -52.93 7.84
C ASP A 52 -24.34 -52.24 7.10
N GLU A 53 -24.47 -50.93 6.85
CA GLU A 53 -23.49 -50.12 6.14
C GLU A 53 -22.37 -49.62 7.09
N LEU A 54 -22.56 -49.66 8.41
CA LEU A 54 -21.53 -49.20 9.37
C LEU A 54 -20.23 -49.98 9.21
N ILE A 55 -19.14 -49.24 9.00
CA ILE A 55 -17.79 -49.80 8.91
C ILE A 55 -17.23 -49.89 10.33
N LEU A 56 -16.88 -51.10 10.75
CA LEU A 56 -16.34 -51.39 12.08
C LEU A 56 -14.89 -51.85 11.98
N TRP A 57 -14.03 -51.27 12.81
CA TRP A 57 -12.63 -51.65 12.92
C TRP A 57 -12.30 -52.08 14.34
N ARG A 58 -11.69 -53.24 14.49
CA ARG A 58 -11.11 -53.67 15.76
C ARG A 58 -9.80 -52.91 16.01
N VAL A 59 -9.61 -52.45 17.25
CA VAL A 59 -8.37 -51.76 17.65
C VAL A 59 -7.80 -52.30 18.96
N ASN A 60 -6.47 -52.29 19.08
CA ASN A 60 -5.75 -52.85 20.23
C ASN A 60 -4.94 -51.79 21.00
N VAL A 61 -5.40 -50.53 21.00
CA VAL A 61 -4.65 -49.39 21.57
C VAL A 61 -5.48 -48.69 22.64
N ALA A 62 -4.79 -48.10 23.65
CA ALA A 62 -5.39 -47.39 24.78
C ALA A 62 -6.40 -46.31 24.35
N LEU A 63 -7.53 -46.21 25.07
CA LEU A 63 -8.58 -45.21 24.78
C LEU A 63 -8.05 -43.76 24.88
N SER A 64 -7.07 -43.52 25.76
CA SER A 64 -6.40 -42.22 25.90
C SER A 64 -5.70 -41.77 24.62
N ILE A 65 -5.16 -42.70 23.83
CA ILE A 65 -4.51 -42.42 22.54
C ILE A 65 -5.58 -42.15 21.48
N LEU A 66 -6.63 -42.96 21.43
CA LEU A 66 -7.69 -42.85 20.41
C LEU A 66 -8.57 -41.60 20.56
N ARG A 67 -8.65 -41.03 21.78
CA ARG A 67 -9.36 -39.76 22.06
C ARG A 67 -8.58 -38.51 21.65
N ASN A 68 -7.26 -38.60 21.46
CA ASN A 68 -6.47 -37.45 21.09
C ASN A 68 -6.70 -37.09 19.60
N LYS A 69 -7.20 -35.88 19.33
CA LYS A 69 -7.47 -35.40 17.97
C LYS A 69 -6.20 -35.17 17.16
N ASP A 70 -5.07 -34.94 17.81
CA ASP A 70 -3.78 -34.70 17.16
C ASP A 70 -3.08 -35.99 16.72
N THR A 71 -3.67 -37.16 17.03
CA THR A 71 -3.10 -38.47 16.69
C THR A 71 -3.77 -39.05 15.44
N PRO A 72 -3.00 -39.41 14.39
CA PRO A 72 -3.52 -40.13 13.22
C PRO A 72 -4.14 -41.45 13.67
N ILE A 73 -5.44 -41.67 13.41
CA ILE A 73 -6.13 -42.88 13.87
C ILE A 73 -5.89 -44.06 12.93
N GLU A 74 -5.52 -43.75 11.70
CA GLU A 74 -5.23 -44.67 10.60
C GLU A 74 -4.17 -45.70 10.98
N THR A 75 -3.17 -45.29 11.78
CA THR A 75 -2.05 -46.16 12.19
C THR A 75 -2.44 -47.20 13.23
N TYR A 76 -3.67 -47.17 13.76
CA TYR A 76 -4.15 -48.06 14.81
C TYR A 76 -5.38 -48.89 14.40
N LEU A 77 -5.82 -48.78 13.14
CA LEU A 77 -6.84 -49.65 12.57
C LEU A 77 -6.21 -51.02 12.33
N ASN A 78 -6.60 -52.04 13.11
CA ASN A 78 -6.03 -53.38 12.97
C ASN A 78 -6.81 -54.19 11.94
N ASP A 79 -7.97 -54.71 12.35
CA ASP A 79 -8.76 -55.62 11.55
C ASP A 79 -10.10 -54.97 11.23
N LYS A 80 -10.44 -54.92 9.94
CA LYS A 80 -11.76 -54.53 9.49
C LYS A 80 -12.72 -55.70 9.72
N LEU A 81 -13.85 -55.43 10.38
CA LEU A 81 -14.85 -56.44 10.72
C LEU A 81 -15.83 -56.61 9.55
N GLU A 82 -15.42 -57.39 8.55
CA GLU A 82 -16.11 -57.53 7.26
C GLU A 82 -17.17 -58.63 7.24
N GLU A 83 -16.86 -59.83 7.75
CA GLU A 83 -17.70 -61.03 7.62
C GLU A 83 -18.94 -60.97 8.54
N PRO A 84 -20.15 -60.75 7.99
CA PRO A 84 -21.33 -60.44 8.80
C PRO A 84 -21.79 -61.60 9.68
N THR A 85 -21.44 -62.84 9.31
CA THR A 85 -21.79 -64.07 10.05
C THR A 85 -20.85 -64.39 11.19
N ASP A 86 -19.73 -63.68 11.32
CA ASP A 86 -18.82 -63.88 12.45
C ASP A 86 -19.53 -63.51 13.75
N THR A 87 -19.47 -64.39 14.73
CA THR A 87 -20.02 -64.08 16.05
C THR A 87 -19.13 -63.07 16.75
N VAL A 88 -19.72 -62.25 17.62
CA VAL A 88 -18.99 -61.33 18.50
C VAL A 88 -17.96 -62.12 19.32
N ARG A 89 -18.32 -63.34 19.77
CA ARG A 89 -17.39 -64.25 20.42
C ARG A 89 -16.18 -64.57 19.55
N ASP A 90 -16.38 -65.04 18.33
CA ASP A 90 -15.27 -65.42 17.44
C ASP A 90 -14.39 -64.23 17.07
N THR A 91 -15.01 -63.06 16.85
CA THR A 91 -14.34 -61.80 16.52
C THR A 91 -13.41 -61.31 17.65
N PHE A 92 -13.78 -61.55 18.91
CA PHE A 92 -13.09 -61.05 20.10
C PHE A 92 -12.54 -62.15 21.03
N ASN A 93 -12.50 -63.42 20.59
CA ASN A 93 -12.23 -64.64 21.40
C ASN A 93 -10.87 -64.67 22.12
N ASN A 94 -9.95 -63.75 21.81
CA ASN A 94 -8.61 -63.65 22.42
C ASN A 94 -8.33 -62.29 23.10
N VAL A 95 -9.34 -61.46 23.31
CA VAL A 95 -9.18 -60.12 23.91
C VAL A 95 -9.51 -60.20 25.41
N GLY A 96 -8.53 -60.63 26.21
CA GLY A 96 -8.68 -60.70 27.66
C GLY A 96 -8.80 -59.30 28.30
N GLY A 97 -9.92 -59.02 28.97
CA GLY A 97 -10.12 -57.84 29.82
C GLY A 97 -11.14 -56.83 29.31
N SER A 98 -11.56 -55.93 30.20
CA SER A 98 -12.65 -54.92 30.08
C SER A 98 -12.47 -53.82 29.01
N ASN A 99 -11.70 -54.09 27.94
CA ASN A 99 -11.15 -53.10 27.03
C ASN A 99 -11.33 -53.42 25.52
N ILE A 100 -12.37 -54.16 25.14
CA ILE A 100 -12.69 -54.33 23.71
C ILE A 100 -13.10 -52.97 23.13
N ARG A 101 -12.44 -52.58 22.05
CA ARG A 101 -12.62 -51.27 21.41
C ARG A 101 -12.86 -51.43 19.92
N VAL A 102 -13.85 -50.73 19.43
CA VAL A 102 -14.24 -50.71 18.02
C VAL A 102 -14.30 -49.26 17.54
N ILE A 103 -13.66 -48.96 16.43
CA ILE A 103 -13.88 -47.69 15.74
C ILE A 103 -15.04 -47.88 14.78
N VAL A 104 -16.00 -46.94 14.86
CA VAL A 104 -17.19 -46.89 14.03
C VAL A 104 -17.04 -45.78 13.02
N GLU A 105 -17.24 -46.11 11.76
CA GLU A 105 -17.19 -45.21 10.63
C GLU A 105 -18.50 -45.32 9.85
N VAL A 106 -19.07 -44.16 9.51
CA VAL A 106 -20.23 -44.07 8.63
C VAL A 106 -19.71 -44.11 7.20
N PRO A 107 -20.18 -45.03 6.34
CA PRO A 107 -19.79 -44.98 4.95
C PRO A 107 -20.34 -43.71 4.32
N ILE A 108 -19.49 -43.06 3.53
CA ILE A 108 -19.89 -41.89 2.77
C ILE A 108 -20.89 -42.35 1.72
N ALA A 109 -22.14 -41.91 1.84
CA ALA A 109 -23.09 -42.05 0.75
C ALA A 109 -22.58 -41.20 -0.42
N GLU A 110 -21.95 -41.81 -1.43
CA GLU A 110 -21.52 -41.16 -2.68
C GLU A 110 -22.71 -40.69 -3.56
N GLN A 111 -23.93 -40.59 -3.01
CA GLN A 111 -25.10 -40.14 -3.74
C GLN A 111 -24.87 -38.70 -4.23
N GLY A 112 -24.74 -38.54 -5.56
CA GLY A 112 -24.50 -37.25 -6.20
C GLY A 112 -23.02 -36.93 -6.48
N TRP A 113 -22.09 -37.88 -6.31
CA TRP A 113 -20.72 -37.73 -6.81
C TRP A 113 -20.66 -38.17 -8.28
N LYS A 114 -19.95 -37.42 -9.12
CA LYS A 114 -19.76 -37.80 -10.54
C LYS A 114 -18.27 -37.87 -10.86
N SER A 115 -17.94 -38.58 -11.94
CA SER A 115 -16.58 -38.72 -12.43
C SER A 115 -16.17 -37.46 -13.21
N TYR A 116 -14.97 -36.95 -12.95
CA TYR A 116 -14.36 -35.82 -13.65
C TYR A 116 -12.94 -36.19 -14.10
N THR A 117 -12.58 -35.86 -15.33
CA THR A 117 -11.22 -36.12 -15.85
C THR A 117 -10.37 -34.87 -15.65
N ALA A 118 -9.33 -35.00 -14.83
CA ALA A 118 -8.39 -33.93 -14.51
C ALA A 118 -7.41 -33.61 -15.66
N SER A 119 -6.60 -32.57 -15.51
CA SER A 119 -5.67 -32.08 -16.56
C SER A 119 -4.61 -33.11 -16.96
N ASP A 120 -4.23 -33.98 -16.03
CA ASP A 120 -3.26 -35.06 -16.20
C ASP A 120 -3.89 -36.36 -16.74
N GLY A 121 -5.19 -36.33 -17.06
CA GLY A 121 -5.94 -37.47 -17.58
C GLY A 121 -6.45 -38.45 -16.52
N HIS A 122 -6.17 -38.22 -15.23
CA HIS A 122 -6.70 -39.06 -14.16
C HIS A 122 -8.17 -38.75 -13.88
N SER A 123 -8.98 -39.79 -13.72
CA SER A 123 -10.40 -39.65 -13.40
C SER A 123 -10.61 -39.67 -11.89
N VAL A 124 -11.22 -38.60 -11.35
CA VAL A 124 -11.50 -38.43 -9.92
C VAL A 124 -13.01 -38.32 -9.70
N LYS A 125 -13.51 -38.89 -8.60
CA LYS A 125 -14.90 -38.67 -8.18
C LYS A 125 -14.99 -37.36 -7.40
N LEU A 126 -15.87 -36.46 -7.83
CA LEU A 126 -16.10 -35.16 -7.19
C LEU A 126 -17.59 -34.98 -6.86
N PRO A 127 -17.94 -34.21 -5.81
CA PRO A 127 -19.32 -33.80 -5.54
C PRO A 127 -19.93 -33.05 -6.73
N SER A 128 -21.22 -33.27 -7.02
CA SER A 128 -21.91 -32.61 -8.14
C SER A 128 -21.77 -31.08 -8.11
N GLN A 129 -21.83 -30.46 -6.93
CA GLN A 129 -21.74 -29.00 -6.80
C GLN A 129 -20.38 -28.43 -7.26
N ILE A 130 -19.30 -29.22 -7.12
CA ILE A 130 -17.95 -28.83 -7.61
C ILE A 130 -17.87 -29.02 -9.12
N ILE A 131 -18.47 -30.09 -9.65
CA ILE A 131 -18.56 -30.32 -11.10
C ILE A 131 -19.38 -29.24 -11.79
N ASP A 132 -20.49 -28.82 -11.19
CA ASP A 132 -21.32 -27.73 -11.71
C ASP A 132 -20.52 -26.41 -11.82
N ILE A 133 -19.57 -26.16 -10.92
CA ILE A 133 -18.63 -25.02 -11.02
C ILE A 133 -17.61 -25.25 -12.15
N LEU A 134 -17.01 -26.44 -12.24
CA LEU A 134 -16.01 -26.78 -13.26
C LEU A 134 -16.57 -26.70 -14.70
N GLU A 135 -17.82 -27.11 -14.87
CA GLU A 135 -18.58 -27.06 -16.13
C GLU A 135 -19.16 -25.67 -16.43
N SER A 136 -19.14 -24.75 -15.46
CA SER A 136 -19.63 -23.39 -15.65
C SER A 136 -18.71 -22.57 -16.57
N ASP A 137 -19.35 -21.70 -17.36
CA ASP A 137 -18.69 -20.63 -18.13
C ASP A 137 -18.46 -19.35 -17.30
N LYS A 138 -18.93 -19.34 -16.04
CA LYS A 138 -18.77 -18.20 -15.13
C LYS A 138 -17.30 -18.03 -14.77
N PHE A 139 -16.80 -16.80 -14.89
CA PHE A 139 -15.41 -16.42 -14.57
C PHE A 139 -14.33 -17.17 -15.35
N VAL A 140 -14.68 -17.82 -16.46
CA VAL A 140 -13.70 -18.52 -17.28
C VAL A 140 -12.75 -17.49 -17.93
N PRO A 141 -11.43 -17.62 -17.75
CA PRO A 141 -10.45 -16.79 -18.43
C PRO A 141 -10.31 -17.19 -19.91
N ASP A 142 -9.77 -16.26 -20.72
CA ASP A 142 -9.23 -16.59 -22.03
C ASP A 142 -8.07 -17.59 -21.89
N LYS A 143 -7.66 -18.25 -22.99
CA LYS A 143 -6.69 -19.36 -22.90
C LYS A 143 -5.32 -18.86 -22.44
N ARG A 144 -4.60 -19.66 -21.65
CA ARG A 144 -3.22 -19.35 -21.20
C ARG A 144 -2.28 -18.96 -22.34
N ILE A 145 -2.41 -19.58 -23.52
CA ILE A 145 -1.59 -19.26 -24.70
C ILE A 145 -1.79 -17.81 -25.17
N ASP A 146 -3.00 -17.25 -25.05
CA ASP A 146 -3.29 -15.88 -25.44
C ASP A 146 -2.57 -14.90 -24.49
N PHE A 147 -2.52 -15.23 -23.20
CA PHE A 147 -1.73 -14.47 -22.23
C PHE A 147 -0.22 -14.62 -22.47
N GLN A 148 0.27 -15.84 -22.75
CA GLN A 148 1.67 -16.07 -23.09
C GLN A 148 2.10 -15.20 -24.28
N ASN A 149 1.27 -15.15 -25.33
CA ASN A 149 1.48 -14.30 -26.50
C ASN A 149 1.48 -12.81 -26.13
N ALA A 150 0.53 -12.35 -25.30
CA ALA A 150 0.47 -10.96 -24.85
C ALA A 150 1.70 -10.52 -24.04
N PHE A 151 2.40 -11.46 -23.38
CA PHE A 151 3.58 -11.19 -22.57
C PHE A 151 4.92 -11.52 -23.26
N GLN A 152 4.93 -11.82 -24.56
CA GLN A 152 6.18 -12.03 -25.31
C GLN A 152 6.99 -10.74 -25.42
N ASN A 153 8.30 -10.82 -25.16
CA ASN A 153 9.25 -9.70 -25.25
C ASN A 153 8.85 -8.46 -24.43
N LEU A 154 8.28 -8.69 -23.24
CA LEU A 154 7.79 -7.64 -22.37
C LEU A 154 8.90 -6.70 -21.91
N SER A 155 8.72 -5.39 -22.09
CA SER A 155 9.56 -4.35 -21.50
C SER A 155 8.74 -3.27 -20.80
N ALA A 156 9.38 -2.49 -19.92
CA ALA A 156 8.76 -1.30 -19.36
C ALA A 156 8.37 -0.31 -20.47
N CYS A 157 7.34 0.50 -20.22
CA CYS A 157 6.79 1.52 -21.12
C CYS A 157 6.13 0.96 -22.39
N GLN A 158 5.88 -0.35 -22.44
CA GLN A 158 5.13 -0.99 -23.50
C GLN A 158 3.62 -0.97 -23.20
N SER A 159 2.82 -0.76 -24.25
CA SER A 159 1.37 -0.99 -24.19
C SER A 159 1.03 -2.38 -24.70
N ILE A 160 0.27 -3.14 -23.91
CA ILE A 160 -0.19 -4.49 -24.26
C ILE A 160 -1.71 -4.56 -24.15
N ILE A 161 -2.35 -5.40 -24.97
CA ILE A 161 -3.77 -5.71 -24.83
C ILE A 161 -3.86 -7.01 -24.02
N LEU A 162 -4.39 -6.93 -22.80
CA LEU A 162 -4.56 -8.11 -21.98
C LEU A 162 -5.83 -8.89 -22.35
N PRO A 163 -5.74 -10.23 -22.48
CA PRO A 163 -6.91 -11.09 -22.50
C PRO A 163 -7.70 -11.01 -21.19
N HIS A 164 -8.91 -11.58 -21.19
CA HIS A 164 -9.82 -11.58 -20.06
C HIS A 164 -9.45 -12.64 -19.03
N LEU A 165 -9.18 -12.27 -17.77
CA LEU A 165 -8.81 -13.21 -16.71
C LEU A 165 -10.03 -13.75 -15.93
N GLY A 166 -11.22 -13.75 -16.55
CA GLY A 166 -12.48 -14.12 -15.89
C GLY A 166 -13.06 -13.03 -14.99
N GLN A 167 -12.22 -12.19 -14.40
CA GLN A 167 -12.56 -11.03 -13.58
C GLN A 167 -11.83 -9.78 -14.10
N LYS A 168 -12.31 -8.59 -13.69
CA LYS A 168 -11.67 -7.32 -14.00
C LYS A 168 -11.60 -6.43 -12.75
N PRO A 169 -10.49 -5.68 -12.57
CA PRO A 169 -10.44 -4.62 -11.57
C PRO A 169 -11.52 -3.57 -11.78
N LYS A 170 -11.88 -2.86 -10.70
CA LYS A 170 -12.73 -1.66 -10.78
C LYS A 170 -12.18 -0.67 -11.80
N TYR A 171 -13.06 -0.14 -12.65
CA TYR A 171 -12.73 0.84 -13.69
C TYR A 171 -11.77 0.36 -14.79
N PHE A 172 -11.47 -0.95 -14.87
CA PHE A 172 -10.65 -1.47 -15.95
C PHE A 172 -11.37 -1.34 -17.30
N ALA A 173 -10.68 -0.75 -18.27
CA ALA A 173 -11.18 -0.45 -19.61
C ALA A 173 -12.31 0.60 -19.71
N GLU A 174 -12.58 1.38 -18.66
CA GLU A 174 -13.57 2.48 -18.70
C GLU A 174 -12.99 3.81 -19.23
N GLY A 175 -11.66 3.95 -19.26
CA GLY A 175 -10.98 5.16 -19.76
C GLY A 175 -10.75 5.15 -21.27
N TYR A 176 -10.18 6.24 -21.80
CA TYR A 176 -9.89 6.39 -23.23
C TYR A 176 -8.85 5.38 -23.75
N GLN A 177 -8.04 4.81 -22.87
CA GLN A 177 -7.08 3.75 -23.18
C GLN A 177 -7.74 2.38 -23.44
N GLY A 178 -9.02 2.20 -23.09
CA GLY A 178 -9.72 0.93 -23.25
C GLY A 178 -9.00 -0.23 -22.56
N LYS A 179 -8.90 -1.38 -23.23
CA LYS A 179 -8.25 -2.60 -22.70
C LYS A 179 -6.72 -2.56 -22.72
N ALA A 180 -6.11 -1.46 -23.16
CA ALA A 180 -4.66 -1.33 -23.16
C ALA A 180 -4.13 -1.21 -21.72
N LEU A 181 -3.20 -2.10 -21.35
CA LEU A 181 -2.42 -2.01 -20.13
C LEU A 181 -1.04 -1.45 -20.46
N LEU A 182 -0.61 -0.42 -19.73
CA LEU A 182 0.76 0.08 -19.79
C LEU A 182 1.62 -0.64 -18.76
N VAL A 183 2.68 -1.28 -19.24
CA VAL A 183 3.63 -2.03 -18.41
C VAL A 183 4.57 -1.05 -17.74
N THR A 184 4.53 -0.97 -16.41
CA THR A 184 5.44 -0.11 -15.65
C THR A 184 6.71 -0.85 -15.26
N LYS A 185 7.78 -0.13 -14.97
CA LYS A 185 8.98 -0.73 -14.36
C LYS A 185 8.65 -1.40 -13.03
N GLN A 186 7.81 -0.77 -12.20
CA GLN A 186 7.39 -1.35 -10.93
C GLN A 186 6.65 -2.70 -11.09
N MET A 187 5.83 -2.87 -12.14
CA MET A 187 5.20 -4.15 -12.44
C MET A 187 6.24 -5.25 -12.71
N ILE A 188 7.26 -4.92 -13.51
CA ILE A 188 8.37 -5.84 -13.83
C ILE A 188 9.19 -6.13 -12.58
N ASP A 189 9.61 -5.11 -11.83
CA ASP A 189 10.41 -5.27 -10.60
C ASP A 189 9.70 -6.13 -9.55
N ILE A 190 8.37 -6.01 -9.43
CA ILE A 190 7.58 -6.86 -8.53
C ILE A 190 7.51 -8.28 -9.09
N TRP A 191 7.25 -8.44 -10.39
CA TRP A 191 7.19 -9.74 -11.02
C TRP A 191 8.51 -10.51 -10.91
N ASP A 192 9.64 -9.87 -11.18
CA ASP A 192 10.96 -10.48 -11.09
C ASP A 192 11.25 -10.99 -9.67
N LYS A 193 10.83 -10.23 -8.64
CA LYS A 193 10.92 -10.66 -7.25
C LYS A 193 10.00 -11.83 -6.92
N LEU A 194 8.80 -11.89 -7.49
CA LEU A 194 7.84 -12.97 -7.24
C LEU A 194 8.21 -14.24 -8.00
N SER A 195 8.66 -14.12 -9.25
CA SER A 195 9.02 -15.24 -10.12
C SER A 195 10.37 -15.86 -9.76
N ALA A 196 11.26 -15.12 -9.13
CA ALA A 196 12.50 -15.66 -8.59
C ALA A 196 12.26 -16.83 -7.63
N ASP A 197 13.18 -17.79 -7.67
CA ASP A 197 13.24 -18.83 -6.66
C ASP A 197 13.63 -18.22 -5.31
N SER A 198 12.98 -18.70 -4.26
CA SER A 198 13.14 -18.17 -2.91
C SER A 198 13.11 -19.33 -1.93
N ASP A 199 13.99 -19.28 -0.94
CA ASP A 199 13.96 -20.23 0.18
C ASP A 199 12.81 -19.98 1.15
N ARG A 200 12.02 -18.92 0.91
CA ARG A 200 10.89 -18.54 1.74
C ARG A 200 9.68 -18.08 0.94
N SER A 201 8.50 -18.14 1.57
CA SER A 201 7.29 -17.54 1.01
C SER A 201 7.44 -16.01 0.85
N ILE A 202 6.91 -15.46 -0.23
CA ILE A 202 6.97 -14.01 -0.51
C ILE A 202 5.59 -13.40 -0.28
N LYS A 203 5.50 -12.48 0.68
CA LYS A 203 4.25 -11.80 1.07
C LYS A 203 4.41 -10.31 0.84
N ARG A 204 3.44 -9.70 0.15
CA ARG A 204 3.45 -8.27 -0.14
C ARG A 204 2.11 -7.61 0.10
N VAL A 205 2.16 -6.34 0.48
CA VAL A 205 1.01 -5.44 0.61
C VAL A 205 1.28 -4.23 -0.26
N LEU A 206 0.47 -4.02 -1.29
CA LEU A 206 0.59 -2.80 -2.11
C LEU A 206 -0.15 -1.67 -1.40
N LEU A 207 0.61 -0.68 -0.94
CA LEU A 207 0.07 0.49 -0.24
C LEU A 207 0.25 1.74 -1.09
N GLY A 208 -0.80 2.53 -1.20
CA GLY A 208 -0.77 3.79 -1.94
C GLY A 208 -2.17 4.39 -2.01
N PRO A 209 -2.28 5.66 -2.42
CA PRO A 209 -3.56 6.35 -2.47
C PRO A 209 -4.51 5.71 -3.49
N MET A 210 -5.82 6.00 -3.35
CA MET A 210 -6.86 5.52 -4.27
C MET A 210 -6.51 5.87 -5.73
N GLY A 211 -6.71 4.95 -6.68
CA GLY A 211 -6.56 5.24 -8.11
C GLY A 211 -5.14 5.59 -8.58
N ILE A 212 -4.11 5.24 -7.79
CA ILE A 212 -2.70 5.36 -8.18
C ILE A 212 -2.23 4.26 -9.15
N GLY A 213 -3.02 3.18 -9.30
CA GLY A 213 -2.70 2.07 -10.22
C GLY A 213 -2.48 0.69 -9.57
N LYS A 214 -2.70 0.54 -8.25
CA LYS A 214 -2.47 -0.73 -7.53
C LYS A 214 -3.22 -1.92 -8.14
N SER A 215 -4.49 -1.73 -8.49
CA SER A 215 -5.33 -2.78 -9.08
C SER A 215 -4.91 -3.18 -10.50
N TYR A 216 -4.24 -2.28 -11.22
CA TYR A 216 -3.65 -2.60 -12.52
C TYR A 216 -2.36 -3.41 -12.35
N ILE A 217 -1.57 -3.14 -11.28
CA ILE A 217 -0.39 -3.95 -10.92
C ILE A 217 -0.83 -5.37 -10.55
N THR A 218 -1.83 -5.53 -9.68
CA THR A 218 -2.32 -6.87 -9.31
C THR A 218 -2.89 -7.64 -10.49
N TYR A 219 -3.63 -6.97 -11.39
CA TYR A 219 -4.15 -7.61 -12.61
C TYR A 219 -3.02 -8.08 -13.53
N PHE A 220 -1.98 -7.26 -13.71
CA PHE A 220 -0.77 -7.66 -14.44
C PHE A 220 -0.12 -8.91 -13.84
N LEU A 221 0.10 -8.93 -12.52
CA LEU A 221 0.75 -10.04 -11.83
C LEU A 221 -0.09 -11.33 -11.89
N ALA A 222 -1.40 -11.21 -11.71
CA ALA A 222 -2.35 -12.32 -11.84
C ALA A 222 -2.32 -12.91 -13.26
N ALA A 223 -2.41 -12.06 -14.28
CA ALA A 223 -2.37 -12.48 -15.68
C ALA A 223 -1.03 -13.15 -16.05
N LYS A 224 0.08 -12.64 -15.52
CA LYS A 224 1.42 -13.19 -15.78
C LYS A 224 1.60 -14.56 -15.12
N ALA A 225 1.17 -14.73 -13.87
CA ALA A 225 1.17 -16.04 -13.19
C ALA A 225 0.25 -17.05 -13.88
N TYR A 226 -0.92 -16.61 -14.37
CA TYR A 226 -1.81 -17.44 -15.17
C TYR A 226 -1.13 -17.91 -16.47
N ALA A 227 -0.44 -17.01 -17.18
CA ALA A 227 0.32 -17.36 -18.39
C ALA A 227 1.40 -18.42 -18.14
N GLU A 228 2.04 -18.39 -16.96
CA GLU A 228 3.11 -19.32 -16.58
C GLU A 228 2.61 -20.62 -15.93
N GLY A 229 1.29 -20.84 -15.85
CA GLY A 229 0.72 -22.08 -15.33
C GLY A 229 0.84 -22.24 -13.81
N TRP A 230 0.95 -21.14 -13.06
CA TRP A 230 0.95 -21.21 -11.60
C TRP A 230 -0.46 -21.48 -11.08
N LEU A 231 -0.57 -22.24 -9.99
CA LEU A 231 -1.82 -22.35 -9.23
C LEU A 231 -2.12 -21.00 -8.57
N MET A 232 -3.30 -20.44 -8.83
CA MET A 232 -3.60 -19.10 -8.33
C MET A 232 -5.04 -18.88 -7.89
N LEU A 233 -5.20 -17.98 -6.92
CA LEU A 233 -6.49 -17.40 -6.58
C LEU A 233 -6.36 -15.88 -6.71
N TYR A 234 -7.11 -15.31 -7.66
CA TYR A 234 -7.25 -13.87 -7.79
C TYR A 234 -8.69 -13.49 -7.50
N ILE A 235 -8.89 -12.52 -6.62
CA ILE A 235 -10.20 -11.91 -6.33
C ILE A 235 -10.05 -10.41 -6.58
N ALA A 236 -10.73 -9.90 -7.61
CA ALA A 236 -10.61 -8.52 -8.06
C ALA A 236 -11.35 -7.51 -7.14
N ASP A 237 -12.36 -7.98 -6.40
CA ASP A 237 -13.09 -7.18 -5.42
C ASP A 237 -13.40 -8.01 -4.16
N ALA A 238 -12.62 -7.78 -3.09
CA ALA A 238 -12.82 -8.49 -1.83
C ALA A 238 -14.19 -8.24 -1.16
N SER A 239 -14.96 -7.24 -1.60
CA SER A 239 -16.33 -7.03 -1.09
C SER A 239 -17.25 -8.22 -1.36
N GLU A 240 -16.94 -9.06 -2.36
CA GLU A 240 -17.66 -10.30 -2.64
C GLU A 240 -17.51 -11.34 -1.52
N LEU A 241 -16.51 -11.20 -0.65
CA LEU A 241 -16.31 -12.05 0.52
C LEU A 241 -17.02 -11.50 1.77
N CYS A 242 -17.62 -10.30 1.71
CA CYS A 242 -18.37 -9.68 2.82
C CYS A 242 -19.77 -10.29 3.00
N LEU A 243 -19.85 -11.62 3.09
CA LEU A 243 -21.08 -12.40 3.15
C LEU A 243 -21.47 -12.74 4.59
N ASN A 244 -22.64 -13.36 4.80
CA ASN A 244 -23.16 -13.65 6.14
C ASN A 244 -22.59 -14.93 6.73
N THR A 245 -22.27 -15.91 5.89
CA THR A 245 -21.83 -17.25 6.31
C THR A 245 -20.51 -17.67 5.67
N SER A 246 -19.78 -18.57 6.34
CA SER A 246 -18.57 -19.20 5.78
C SER A 246 -18.87 -20.01 4.53
N GLU A 247 -20.07 -20.55 4.39
CA GLU A 247 -20.44 -21.36 3.24
C GLU A 247 -20.56 -20.52 1.97
N GLU A 248 -21.23 -19.36 2.04
CA GLU A 248 -21.36 -18.44 0.91
C GLU A 248 -19.99 -17.89 0.49
N ALA A 249 -19.14 -17.48 1.45
CA ALA A 249 -17.79 -17.00 1.15
C ALA A 249 -16.89 -18.13 0.63
N GLY A 250 -17.04 -19.36 1.14
CA GLY A 250 -16.35 -20.54 0.63
C GLY A 250 -16.72 -20.83 -0.82
N LYS A 251 -18.00 -20.68 -1.17
CA LYS A 251 -18.48 -20.85 -2.54
C LYS A 251 -17.81 -19.87 -3.50
N VAL A 252 -17.70 -18.59 -3.13
CA VAL A 252 -17.02 -17.57 -3.93
C VAL A 252 -15.55 -17.94 -4.17
N ILE A 253 -14.84 -18.39 -3.13
CA ILE A 253 -13.44 -18.85 -3.25
C ILE A 253 -13.35 -20.04 -4.21
N CYS A 254 -14.26 -21.02 -4.10
CA CYS A 254 -14.28 -22.19 -4.97
C CYS A 254 -14.57 -21.82 -6.43
N GLU A 255 -15.57 -20.95 -6.68
CA GLU A 255 -15.91 -20.47 -8.02
C GLU A 255 -14.69 -19.82 -8.71
N TYR A 256 -14.00 -18.91 -8.01
CA TYR A 256 -12.84 -18.23 -8.57
C TYR A 256 -11.63 -19.14 -8.75
N PHE A 257 -11.31 -19.95 -7.75
CA PHE A 257 -10.16 -20.85 -7.82
C PHE A 257 -10.33 -21.90 -8.92
N LEU A 258 -11.49 -22.57 -8.99
CA LEU A 258 -11.72 -23.63 -9.94
C LEU A 258 -11.79 -23.08 -11.38
N ALA A 259 -12.44 -21.94 -11.60
CA ALA A 259 -12.49 -21.32 -12.93
C ALA A 259 -11.10 -20.98 -13.48
N LEU A 260 -10.19 -20.50 -12.61
CA LEU A 260 -8.83 -20.11 -13.00
C LEU A 260 -7.86 -21.29 -13.18
N ASN A 261 -8.11 -22.44 -12.54
CA ASN A 261 -7.12 -23.53 -12.52
C ASN A 261 -7.63 -24.85 -13.11
N LYS A 262 -8.89 -24.95 -13.55
CA LYS A 262 -9.47 -26.21 -14.06
C LYS A 262 -8.67 -26.85 -15.20
N ASP A 263 -7.96 -26.06 -15.98
CA ASP A 263 -7.15 -26.53 -17.10
C ASP A 263 -5.77 -27.11 -16.68
N ILE A 264 -5.34 -26.87 -15.44
CA ILE A 264 -4.05 -27.34 -14.90
C ILE A 264 -4.18 -28.27 -13.68
N LEU A 265 -5.32 -28.27 -12.97
CA LEU A 265 -5.53 -29.11 -11.79
C LEU A 265 -5.45 -30.60 -12.11
N THR A 266 -4.58 -31.29 -11.40
CA THR A 266 -4.31 -32.74 -11.48
C THR A 266 -5.27 -33.54 -10.63
N GLY A 267 -5.35 -34.85 -10.88
CA GLY A 267 -6.18 -35.74 -10.06
C GLY A 267 -5.82 -35.70 -8.57
N ALA A 268 -4.53 -35.64 -8.24
CA ALA A 268 -4.06 -35.57 -6.86
C ALA A 268 -4.47 -34.27 -6.14
N GLU A 269 -4.46 -33.14 -6.85
CA GLU A 269 -4.92 -31.85 -6.29
C GLU A 269 -6.43 -31.83 -6.09
N PHE A 270 -7.19 -32.44 -7.00
CA PHE A 270 -8.63 -32.65 -6.81
C PHE A 270 -8.94 -33.54 -5.61
N GLU A 271 -8.18 -34.61 -5.39
CA GLU A 271 -8.32 -35.45 -4.19
C GLU A 271 -7.99 -34.69 -2.90
N LEU A 272 -7.01 -33.77 -2.96
CA LEU A 272 -6.66 -32.92 -1.83
C LEU A 272 -7.79 -31.93 -1.48
N LEU A 273 -8.47 -31.36 -2.48
CA LEU A 273 -9.64 -30.48 -2.28
C LEU A 273 -10.76 -31.13 -1.48
N ILE A 274 -10.95 -32.44 -1.66
CA ILE A 274 -12.02 -33.23 -1.04
C ILE A 274 -11.51 -34.10 0.12
N LYS A 275 -10.28 -33.91 0.59
CA LYS A 275 -9.61 -34.79 1.57
C LYS A 275 -10.42 -34.99 2.85
N ASN A 276 -11.20 -33.98 3.26
CA ASN A 276 -12.19 -34.09 4.33
C ASN A 276 -13.51 -34.63 3.78
N LYS A 277 -13.51 -35.90 3.36
CA LYS A 277 -14.63 -36.63 2.74
C LYS A 277 -15.79 -36.88 3.73
N ASN A 278 -16.29 -35.87 4.41
CA ASN A 278 -17.52 -36.01 5.19
C ASN A 278 -18.73 -36.05 4.27
N VAL A 279 -19.84 -36.58 4.79
CA VAL A 279 -21.13 -36.78 4.10
C VAL A 279 -21.68 -35.50 3.45
N ASP A 280 -21.29 -34.32 3.95
CA ASP A 280 -21.52 -33.01 3.31
C ASP A 280 -20.18 -32.35 2.93
N CYS A 281 -19.84 -32.37 1.64
CA CYS A 281 -18.74 -31.57 1.09
C CYS A 281 -19.20 -30.11 0.97
N SER A 282 -19.10 -29.37 2.07
CA SER A 282 -19.44 -27.95 2.11
C SER A 282 -18.36 -27.11 1.40
N PHE A 283 -18.76 -26.02 0.75
CA PHE A 283 -17.82 -25.09 0.12
C PHE A 283 -16.84 -24.49 1.12
N SER A 284 -17.24 -24.33 2.39
CA SER A 284 -16.33 -23.89 3.44
C SER A 284 -15.11 -24.80 3.58
N ASN A 285 -15.30 -26.12 3.56
CA ASN A 285 -14.22 -27.09 3.73
C ASN A 285 -13.31 -27.11 2.50
N VAL A 286 -13.90 -27.03 1.30
CA VAL A 286 -13.14 -26.96 0.05
C VAL A 286 -12.29 -25.68 0.00
N ALA A 287 -12.86 -24.54 0.40
CA ALA A 287 -12.13 -23.27 0.51
C ALA A 287 -11.00 -23.32 1.54
N GLU A 288 -11.20 -24.02 2.67
CA GLU A 288 -10.14 -24.26 3.65
C GLU A 288 -9.00 -25.08 3.05
N SER A 289 -9.27 -26.12 2.26
CA SER A 289 -8.23 -26.87 1.55
C SER A 289 -7.54 -26.05 0.45
N ILE A 290 -8.28 -25.17 -0.25
CA ILE A 290 -7.67 -24.23 -1.22
C ILE A 290 -6.65 -23.32 -0.52
N LEU A 291 -7.06 -22.64 0.56
CA LEU A 291 -6.20 -21.69 1.27
C LEU A 291 -5.13 -22.37 2.14
N GLY A 292 -5.46 -23.53 2.71
CA GLY A 292 -4.65 -24.25 3.69
C GLY A 292 -3.62 -25.18 3.07
N ASP A 293 -3.96 -25.79 1.93
CA ASP A 293 -3.15 -26.84 1.30
C ASP A 293 -2.71 -26.44 -0.11
N LEU A 294 -3.63 -26.21 -1.04
CA LEU A 294 -3.27 -25.98 -2.46
C LEU A 294 -2.50 -24.69 -2.69
N LEU A 295 -2.83 -23.62 -1.99
CA LEU A 295 -2.07 -22.37 -2.08
C LEU A 295 -0.85 -22.35 -1.15
N LYS A 296 -0.57 -23.44 -0.41
CA LYS A 296 0.59 -23.60 0.49
C LYS A 296 1.57 -24.68 0.02
N GLN A 297 2.04 -24.56 -1.21
CA GLN A 297 2.97 -25.53 -1.79
C GLN A 297 4.42 -25.17 -1.52
N VAL A 298 5.26 -26.20 -1.36
CA VAL A 298 6.72 -26.06 -1.22
C VAL A 298 7.38 -26.12 -2.60
N ASP A 299 6.97 -27.08 -3.42
CA ASP A 299 7.69 -27.43 -4.66
C ASP A 299 7.14 -26.71 -5.91
N GLN A 300 5.93 -26.15 -5.82
CA GLN A 300 5.27 -25.45 -6.93
C GLN A 300 4.95 -24.01 -6.55
N LYS A 301 5.14 -23.08 -7.49
CA LYS A 301 4.79 -21.67 -7.31
C LYS A 301 3.28 -21.50 -7.28
N THR A 302 2.79 -20.83 -6.24
CA THR A 302 1.37 -20.48 -6.06
C THR A 302 1.23 -18.98 -5.87
N LEU A 303 0.11 -18.41 -6.30
CA LEU A 303 -0.16 -16.98 -6.15
C LEU A 303 -1.56 -16.71 -5.61
N LEU A 304 -1.64 -16.08 -4.45
CA LEU A 304 -2.86 -15.50 -3.91
C LEU A 304 -2.83 -13.99 -4.06
N ILE A 305 -3.83 -13.42 -4.75
CA ILE A 305 -4.04 -11.98 -4.82
C ILE A 305 -5.46 -11.65 -4.37
N ILE A 306 -5.57 -10.79 -3.35
CA ILE A 306 -6.84 -10.20 -2.92
C ILE A 306 -6.77 -8.68 -3.16
N ASP A 307 -7.50 -8.22 -4.16
CA ASP A 307 -7.69 -6.80 -4.45
C ASP A 307 -8.90 -6.25 -3.70
N GLU A 308 -8.92 -4.94 -3.44
CA GLU A 308 -9.88 -4.29 -2.54
C GLU A 308 -9.95 -4.90 -1.13
N HIS A 309 -8.88 -5.57 -0.68
CA HIS A 309 -8.75 -6.24 0.61
C HIS A 309 -9.13 -5.36 1.81
N GLY A 310 -8.90 -4.05 1.72
CA GLY A 310 -9.25 -3.09 2.77
C GLY A 310 -10.73 -3.12 3.17
N VAL A 311 -11.64 -3.45 2.24
CA VAL A 311 -13.09 -3.52 2.49
C VAL A 311 -13.43 -4.52 3.59
N LEU A 312 -12.64 -5.60 3.73
CA LEU A 312 -12.83 -6.61 4.78
C LEU A 312 -12.63 -6.07 6.21
N PHE A 313 -12.10 -4.85 6.34
CA PHE A 313 -11.73 -4.23 7.62
C PHE A 313 -12.41 -2.89 7.87
N GLU A 314 -13.34 -2.43 7.03
CA GLU A 314 -13.97 -1.11 7.21
C GLU A 314 -14.69 -0.97 8.56
N LYS A 315 -15.51 -1.97 8.89
CA LYS A 315 -16.27 -2.08 10.16
C LYS A 315 -15.67 -3.17 11.05
N ASP A 316 -16.51 -4.08 11.54
CA ASP A 316 -16.10 -5.32 12.21
C ASP A 316 -15.37 -6.19 11.18
N PRO A 317 -14.12 -6.60 11.44
CA PRO A 317 -13.34 -7.36 10.48
C PRO A 317 -14.04 -8.65 10.05
N VAL A 318 -14.32 -8.78 8.76
CA VAL A 318 -14.96 -9.97 8.20
C VAL A 318 -14.17 -11.25 8.54
N PRO A 319 -12.82 -11.27 8.50
CA PRO A 319 -12.03 -12.43 8.93
C PRO A 319 -12.17 -12.85 10.40
N GLU A 320 -12.64 -11.95 11.29
CA GLU A 320 -12.95 -12.31 12.68
C GLU A 320 -14.32 -12.99 12.78
N ARG A 321 -15.27 -12.57 11.96
CA ARG A 321 -16.63 -13.14 11.90
C ARG A 321 -16.69 -14.46 11.13
N LEU A 322 -15.95 -14.59 10.03
CA LEU A 322 -15.93 -15.76 9.16
C LEU A 322 -14.60 -16.49 9.28
N HIS A 323 -14.57 -17.63 9.99
CA HIS A 323 -13.34 -18.36 10.29
C HIS A 323 -12.53 -18.78 9.06
N ILE A 324 -13.19 -19.11 7.94
CA ILE A 324 -12.53 -19.50 6.69
C ILE A 324 -11.68 -18.36 6.08
N LEU A 325 -11.99 -17.10 6.42
CA LEU A 325 -11.27 -15.92 5.92
C LEU A 325 -10.18 -15.43 6.87
N LYS A 326 -10.01 -16.06 8.04
CA LYS A 326 -8.93 -15.77 8.99
C LYS A 326 -7.53 -15.74 8.35
N PRO A 327 -7.20 -16.57 7.34
CA PRO A 327 -5.95 -16.46 6.57
C PRO A 327 -5.67 -15.07 5.98
N LEU A 328 -6.71 -14.32 5.61
CA LEU A 328 -6.58 -12.99 4.99
C LEU A 328 -6.24 -11.91 6.01
N MET A 329 -6.50 -12.14 7.29
CA MET A 329 -6.17 -11.19 8.35
C MET A 329 -4.66 -11.16 8.65
N ASN A 330 -3.97 -12.29 8.53
CA ASN A 330 -2.60 -12.44 9.00
C ASN A 330 -1.68 -13.13 7.98
N LEU A 331 -0.78 -12.37 7.39
CA LEU A 331 0.21 -12.85 6.42
C LEU A 331 1.15 -13.93 6.97
N THR A 332 1.33 -14.06 8.29
CA THR A 332 2.13 -15.18 8.85
C THR A 332 1.46 -16.54 8.67
N PHE A 333 0.16 -16.59 8.37
CA PHE A 333 -0.54 -17.84 8.05
C PHE A 333 0.14 -18.63 6.93
N TRP A 334 0.77 -17.91 6.01
CA TRP A 334 1.45 -18.43 4.82
C TRP A 334 2.90 -18.86 5.06
N GLY A 335 3.35 -19.01 6.32
CA GLY A 335 4.58 -19.70 6.78
C GLY A 335 5.87 -19.50 5.98
N GLU A 336 6.97 -19.08 6.62
CA GLU A 336 8.24 -18.83 5.89
C GLU A 336 8.76 -20.05 5.12
N HIS A 337 8.49 -21.29 5.54
CA HIS A 337 9.02 -22.50 4.91
C HIS A 337 8.34 -22.91 3.59
N TYR A 338 7.20 -22.30 3.24
CA TYR A 338 6.50 -22.62 1.98
C TYR A 338 7.12 -21.87 0.80
N LYS A 339 8.21 -22.41 0.26
CA LYS A 339 9.05 -21.78 -0.78
C LYS A 339 8.30 -21.35 -2.04
N GLY A 340 7.26 -22.09 -2.43
CA GLY A 340 6.43 -21.80 -3.60
C GLY A 340 5.44 -20.66 -3.41
N VAL A 341 5.14 -20.25 -2.18
CA VAL A 341 3.98 -19.40 -1.89
C VAL A 341 4.25 -17.93 -2.18
N ARG A 342 3.34 -17.30 -2.91
CA ARG A 342 3.30 -15.85 -3.16
C ARG A 342 1.95 -15.28 -2.74
N VAL A 343 1.94 -14.21 -1.95
CA VAL A 343 0.70 -13.57 -1.46
C VAL A 343 0.78 -12.07 -1.65
N ILE A 344 -0.26 -11.48 -2.22
CA ILE A 344 -0.38 -10.03 -2.41
C ILE A 344 -1.75 -9.55 -1.93
N PHE A 345 -1.74 -8.59 -1.03
CA PHE A 345 -2.95 -7.84 -0.65
C PHE A 345 -2.85 -6.39 -1.11
N THR A 346 -3.97 -5.83 -1.55
CA THR A 346 -4.08 -4.41 -1.92
C THR A 346 -5.50 -3.94 -1.69
N GLY A 347 -5.71 -2.64 -1.52
CA GLY A 347 -7.06 -2.07 -1.56
C GLY A 347 -7.09 -0.57 -1.82
N THR A 348 -8.27 -0.05 -2.14
CA THR A 348 -8.49 1.39 -2.35
C THR A 348 -8.11 2.20 -1.12
N THR A 349 -8.59 1.79 0.06
CA THR A 349 -8.24 2.28 1.40
C THR A 349 -7.62 1.13 2.18
N HIS A 350 -6.30 1.18 2.41
CA HIS A 350 -5.57 0.04 2.98
C HIS A 350 -4.64 0.44 4.13
N ALA A 351 -4.59 1.74 4.47
CA ALA A 351 -3.78 2.22 5.59
C ALA A 351 -4.27 1.63 6.92
N LYS A 352 -5.60 1.47 7.10
CA LYS A 352 -6.17 0.83 8.30
C LYS A 352 -5.60 -0.58 8.53
N TYR A 353 -5.56 -1.39 7.47
CA TYR A 353 -5.02 -2.75 7.55
C TYR A 353 -3.55 -2.76 8.00
N VAL A 354 -2.73 -1.97 7.32
CA VAL A 354 -1.28 -1.90 7.58
C VAL A 354 -0.95 -1.34 8.97
N MET A 355 -1.71 -0.35 9.44
CA MET A 355 -1.41 0.32 10.71
C MET A 355 -2.02 -0.38 11.93
N ILE A 356 -3.12 -1.13 11.78
CA ILE A 356 -3.81 -1.77 12.91
C ILE A 356 -3.52 -3.28 12.99
N TYR A 357 -3.47 -3.98 11.85
CA TYR A 357 -3.49 -5.45 11.83
C TYR A 357 -2.13 -6.09 11.50
N MET A 358 -1.23 -5.36 10.83
CA MET A 358 0.14 -5.85 10.64
C MET A 358 0.97 -5.60 11.92
N LYS A 359 1.68 -6.63 12.38
CA LYS A 359 2.54 -6.52 13.57
C LYS A 359 3.78 -5.68 13.29
N ASN A 360 4.31 -5.03 14.33
CA ASN A 360 5.55 -4.26 14.25
C ASN A 360 6.69 -5.09 13.60
N GLY A 361 7.40 -4.48 12.63
CA GLY A 361 8.46 -5.12 11.84
C GLY A 361 8.00 -5.81 10.54
N MET A 362 6.70 -6.14 10.39
CA MET A 362 6.17 -6.67 9.12
C MET A 362 6.09 -5.60 8.03
N ASN A 363 5.86 -4.34 8.45
CA ASN A 363 5.66 -3.23 7.54
C ASN A 363 6.92 -2.90 6.72
N GLU A 364 8.11 -3.09 7.29
CA GLU A 364 9.39 -2.78 6.64
C GLU A 364 9.69 -3.67 5.43
N TRP A 365 9.27 -4.94 5.49
CA TRP A 365 9.64 -5.96 4.50
C TRP A 365 8.51 -6.37 3.55
N TRP A 366 7.26 -6.19 3.97
CA TRP A 366 6.10 -6.66 3.21
C TRP A 366 5.38 -5.53 2.48
N VAL A 367 5.53 -4.27 2.89
CA VAL A 367 4.84 -3.16 2.20
C VAL A 367 5.62 -2.73 0.96
N ILE A 368 4.90 -2.63 -0.16
CA ILE A 368 5.39 -1.98 -1.38
C ILE A 368 4.58 -0.71 -1.56
N TYR A 369 5.27 0.42 -1.54
CA TYR A 369 4.67 1.71 -1.80
C TYR A 369 4.46 1.93 -3.30
N VAL A 370 3.22 2.16 -3.70
CA VAL A 370 2.84 2.48 -5.07
C VAL A 370 2.74 4.00 -5.19
N ALA A 371 3.67 4.56 -5.94
CA ALA A 371 3.80 5.98 -6.22
C ALA A 371 3.12 6.34 -7.56
N PRO A 372 3.03 7.63 -7.93
CA PRO A 372 2.58 8.01 -9.27
C PRO A 372 3.41 7.36 -10.38
N LEU A 373 2.84 7.30 -11.59
CA LEU A 373 3.51 6.67 -12.73
C LEU A 373 4.80 7.42 -13.08
N GLU A 374 5.78 6.67 -13.58
CA GLU A 374 7.01 7.24 -14.16
C GLU A 374 6.66 8.11 -15.38
N ASP A 375 7.42 9.18 -15.60
CA ASP A 375 7.10 10.21 -16.60
C ASP A 375 7.00 9.65 -18.03
N ASP A 376 7.82 8.66 -18.37
CA ASP A 376 7.83 7.98 -19.67
C ASP A 376 6.63 7.04 -19.87
N VAL A 377 6.22 6.31 -18.83
CA VAL A 377 4.98 5.51 -18.87
C VAL A 377 3.76 6.44 -18.95
N PHE A 378 3.74 7.50 -18.16
CA PHE A 378 2.66 8.47 -18.17
C PHE A 378 2.58 9.21 -19.51
N ASP A 379 3.71 9.51 -20.14
CA ASP A 379 3.76 10.03 -21.50
C ASP A 379 3.05 9.11 -22.50
N MET A 380 3.35 7.81 -22.48
CA MET A 380 2.67 6.84 -23.35
C MET A 380 1.15 6.85 -23.14
N LEU A 381 0.69 7.03 -21.91
CA LEU A 381 -0.74 7.18 -21.61
C LEU A 381 -1.32 8.45 -22.25
N LEU A 382 -0.63 9.58 -22.15
CA LEU A 382 -1.06 10.84 -22.76
C LEU A 382 -1.08 10.77 -24.30
N GLN A 383 -0.15 10.03 -24.91
CA GLN A 383 -0.10 9.82 -26.36
C GLN A 383 -1.36 9.14 -26.92
N MET A 384 -2.05 8.33 -26.11
CA MET A 384 -3.32 7.69 -26.49
C MET A 384 -4.50 8.67 -26.55
N HIS A 385 -4.37 9.89 -26.00
CA HIS A 385 -5.43 10.90 -26.03
C HIS A 385 -5.15 11.99 -27.09
N PRO A 386 -6.04 12.23 -28.07
CA PRO A 386 -5.78 13.14 -29.19
C PRO A 386 -5.36 14.56 -28.82
N LEU A 387 -5.92 15.10 -27.73
CA LEU A 387 -5.59 16.43 -27.24
C LEU A 387 -4.33 16.46 -26.35
N LEU A 388 -4.13 15.45 -25.49
CA LEU A 388 -3.12 15.50 -24.43
C LEU A 388 -1.73 15.10 -24.95
N SER A 389 -1.67 14.46 -26.11
CA SER A 389 -0.44 14.09 -26.83
C SER A 389 0.34 15.30 -27.37
N LYS A 390 -0.22 16.51 -27.37
CA LYS A 390 0.46 17.73 -27.83
C LYS A 390 1.60 18.13 -26.87
N PRO A 391 2.84 18.38 -27.32
CA PRO A 391 4.00 18.58 -26.43
C PRO A 391 3.85 19.67 -25.35
N GLY A 392 3.37 20.87 -25.72
CA GLY A 392 3.19 21.97 -24.76
C GLY A 392 2.02 21.77 -23.77
N ILE A 393 1.08 20.87 -24.10
CA ILE A 393 -0.02 20.49 -23.23
C ILE A 393 0.44 19.42 -22.23
N LYS A 394 1.15 18.41 -22.72
CA LYS A 394 1.68 17.29 -21.94
C LYS A 394 2.41 17.73 -20.66
N GLU A 395 3.37 18.63 -20.76
CA GLU A 395 4.17 19.09 -19.60
C GLU A 395 3.29 19.74 -18.52
N LYS A 396 2.24 20.45 -18.94
CA LYS A 396 1.29 21.08 -18.01
C LYS A 396 0.37 20.04 -17.35
N VAL A 397 -0.05 19.02 -18.09
CA VAL A 397 -0.84 17.90 -17.55
C VAL A 397 -0.05 17.12 -16.51
N ILE A 398 1.21 16.79 -16.79
CA ILE A 398 2.13 16.13 -15.85
C ILE A 398 2.21 16.94 -14.55
N THR A 399 2.43 18.24 -14.66
CA THR A 399 2.52 19.14 -13.50
C THR A 399 1.26 19.13 -12.63
N VAL A 400 0.08 19.24 -13.25
CA VAL A 400 -1.19 19.34 -12.52
C VAL A 400 -1.61 18.01 -11.90
N THR A 401 -1.42 16.91 -12.62
CA THR A 401 -1.87 15.56 -12.20
C THR A 401 -0.82 14.80 -11.40
N ASN A 402 0.44 15.23 -11.44
CA ASN A 402 1.60 14.55 -10.87
C ASN A 402 1.68 13.08 -11.31
N CYS A 403 1.39 12.81 -12.59
CA CYS A 403 1.39 11.47 -13.19
C CYS A 403 0.43 10.45 -12.51
N VAL A 404 -0.59 10.93 -11.79
CA VAL A 404 -1.57 10.08 -11.11
C VAL A 404 -2.72 9.73 -12.06
N PRO A 405 -2.97 8.43 -12.37
CA PRO A 405 -4.02 8.03 -13.31
C PRO A 405 -5.42 8.55 -12.96
N ARG A 406 -5.81 8.50 -11.68
CA ARG A 406 -7.09 9.03 -11.21
C ARG A 406 -7.26 10.53 -11.50
N GLU A 407 -6.24 11.33 -11.21
CA GLU A 407 -6.31 12.77 -11.44
C GLU A 407 -6.31 13.10 -12.94
N LEU A 408 -5.63 12.29 -13.76
CA LEU A 408 -5.74 12.36 -15.22
C LEU A 408 -7.16 12.07 -15.70
N MET A 409 -7.82 11.03 -15.18
CA MET A 409 -9.21 10.73 -15.55
C MET A 409 -10.18 11.85 -15.13
N TYR A 410 -9.96 12.49 -13.98
CA TYR A 410 -10.76 13.66 -13.58
C TYR A 410 -10.56 14.84 -14.53
N LEU A 411 -9.32 15.12 -14.95
CA LEU A 411 -9.03 16.15 -15.93
C LEU A 411 -9.69 15.85 -17.28
N VAL A 412 -9.59 14.61 -17.76
CA VAL A 412 -10.20 14.20 -19.04
C VAL A 412 -11.71 14.35 -19.00
N LYS A 413 -12.36 13.89 -17.91
CA LYS A 413 -13.80 14.09 -17.70
C LYS A 413 -14.18 15.57 -17.68
N TYR A 414 -13.35 16.40 -17.06
CA TYR A 414 -13.55 17.84 -17.01
C TYR A 414 -13.49 18.48 -18.41
N ILE A 415 -12.48 18.13 -19.21
CA ILE A 415 -12.32 18.59 -20.58
C ILE A 415 -13.52 18.17 -21.44
N TRP A 416 -13.96 16.92 -21.36
CA TRP A 416 -15.13 16.45 -22.12
C TRP A 416 -16.41 17.19 -21.76
N ASN A 417 -16.62 17.47 -20.47
CA ASN A 417 -17.81 18.19 -20.00
C ASN A 417 -17.82 19.67 -20.42
N LEU A 418 -16.66 20.33 -20.40
CA LEU A 418 -16.54 21.71 -20.85
C LEU A 418 -16.65 21.85 -22.38
N ASN A 419 -16.22 20.82 -23.12
CA ASN A 419 -16.01 20.84 -24.55
C ASN A 419 -15.34 22.14 -25.06
N PRO A 420 -14.16 22.50 -24.52
CA PRO A 420 -13.56 23.79 -24.81
C PRO A 420 -13.00 23.84 -26.23
N ASN A 421 -13.18 24.97 -26.92
CA ASN A 421 -12.49 25.27 -28.18
C ASN A 421 -11.01 25.56 -27.90
N ILE A 422 -10.18 24.52 -27.79
CA ILE A 422 -8.74 24.65 -27.56
C ILE A 422 -8.03 24.81 -28.90
N THR A 423 -7.60 26.04 -29.20
CA THR A 423 -6.90 26.36 -30.44
C THR A 423 -5.37 26.39 -30.25
N ASP A 424 -4.89 26.73 -29.06
CA ASP A 424 -3.47 26.73 -28.72
C ASP A 424 -3.16 26.24 -27.28
N VAL A 425 -1.89 26.36 -26.86
CA VAL A 425 -1.42 25.96 -25.51
C VAL A 425 -1.91 26.92 -24.42
N ASN A 426 -2.10 28.20 -24.73
CA ASN A 426 -2.56 29.20 -23.76
C ASN A 426 -4.03 28.95 -23.40
N ASP A 427 -4.87 28.61 -24.38
CA ASP A 427 -6.27 28.21 -24.14
C ASP A 427 -6.33 27.04 -23.16
N PHE A 428 -5.44 26.05 -23.33
CA PHE A 428 -5.37 24.90 -22.43
C PHE A 428 -4.88 25.26 -21.03
N GLN A 429 -3.98 26.23 -20.89
CA GLN A 429 -3.53 26.70 -19.57
C GLN A 429 -4.67 27.31 -18.76
N GLU A 430 -5.58 28.06 -19.39
CA GLU A 430 -6.76 28.60 -18.70
C GLU A 430 -7.72 27.49 -18.26
N VAL A 431 -7.94 26.47 -19.10
CA VAL A 431 -8.70 25.27 -18.73
C VAL A 431 -8.08 24.57 -17.52
N LEU A 432 -6.75 24.42 -17.49
CA LEU A 432 -6.06 23.80 -16.36
C LEU A 432 -6.15 24.63 -15.08
N LYS A 433 -6.05 25.96 -15.15
CA LYS A 433 -6.21 26.84 -13.99
C LYS A 433 -7.60 26.69 -13.39
N GLN A 434 -8.62 26.66 -14.23
CA GLN A 434 -10.01 26.50 -13.77
C GLN A 434 -10.26 25.09 -13.20
N PHE A 435 -9.76 24.04 -13.87
CA PHE A 435 -9.79 22.67 -13.34
C PHE A 435 -9.12 22.59 -11.97
N GLU A 436 -7.92 23.17 -11.82
CA GLU A 436 -7.17 23.12 -10.56
C GLU A 436 -7.93 23.84 -9.45
N LYS A 437 -8.55 24.99 -9.74
CA LYS A 437 -9.38 25.73 -8.78
C LYS A 437 -10.56 24.90 -8.29
N GLU A 438 -11.33 24.32 -9.21
CA GLU A 438 -12.48 23.46 -8.86
C GLU A 438 -12.04 22.20 -8.10
N ARG A 439 -10.90 21.62 -8.49
CA ARG A 439 -10.34 20.44 -7.82
C ARG A 439 -9.88 20.77 -6.40
N ILE A 440 -9.26 21.93 -6.18
CA ILE A 440 -8.89 22.41 -4.84
C ILE A 440 -10.14 22.53 -3.97
N ASP A 441 -11.21 23.14 -4.46
CA ASP A 441 -12.45 23.33 -3.69
C ASP A 441 -13.09 21.99 -3.31
N GLN A 442 -13.11 21.01 -4.21
CA GLN A 442 -13.56 19.64 -3.92
C GLN A 442 -12.71 18.98 -2.82
N ILE A 443 -11.39 19.10 -2.91
CA ILE A 443 -10.47 18.50 -1.92
C ILE A 443 -10.64 19.18 -0.55
N LEU A 444 -10.81 20.50 -0.51
CA LEU A 444 -11.07 21.23 0.74
C LEU A 444 -12.33 20.73 1.44
N VAL A 445 -13.41 20.44 0.71
CA VAL A 445 -14.64 19.85 1.29
C VAL A 445 -14.36 18.49 1.92
N ILE A 446 -13.54 17.65 1.28
CA ILE A 446 -13.14 16.34 1.81
C ILE A 446 -12.34 16.51 3.12
N ILE A 447 -11.32 17.39 3.12
CA ILE A 447 -10.48 17.63 4.29
C ILE A 447 -11.29 18.23 5.45
N GLN A 448 -12.20 19.18 5.17
CA GLN A 448 -13.06 19.79 6.18
C GLN A 448 -14.00 18.75 6.81
N ARG A 449 -14.59 17.86 5.99
CA ARG A 449 -15.43 16.77 6.50
C ARG A 449 -14.64 15.85 7.43
N TYR A 450 -13.41 15.49 7.04
CA TYR A 450 -12.51 14.72 7.89
C TYR A 450 -12.21 15.47 9.20
N TYR A 451 -11.73 16.71 9.12
CA TYR A 451 -11.31 17.50 10.28
C TYR A 451 -12.44 17.75 11.30
N ASN A 452 -13.68 17.88 10.82
CA ASN A 452 -14.86 18.01 11.69
C ASN A 452 -15.16 16.72 12.48
N SER A 453 -14.74 15.56 11.98
CA SER A 453 -14.90 14.26 12.67
C SER A 453 -13.75 13.91 13.62
N VAL A 454 -12.64 14.67 13.57
CA VAL A 454 -11.40 14.38 14.31
C VAL A 454 -11.44 14.98 15.73
N GLN A 455 -11.01 14.20 16.72
CA GLN A 455 -10.90 14.65 18.12
C GLN A 455 -9.81 15.72 18.29
N LYS A 456 -9.93 16.58 19.31
CA LYS A 456 -9.01 17.73 19.51
C LYS A 456 -7.53 17.33 19.56
N ASN A 457 -7.18 16.21 20.20
CA ASN A 457 -5.80 15.76 20.34
C ASN A 457 -5.19 15.30 19.01
N GLU A 458 -5.99 14.68 18.15
CA GLU A 458 -5.58 14.25 16.81
C GLU A 458 -5.40 15.43 15.84
N LYS A 459 -6.05 16.58 16.11
CA LYS A 459 -5.86 17.81 15.32
C LYS A 459 -4.45 18.38 15.47
N ILE A 460 -3.85 18.28 16.66
CA ILE A 460 -2.46 18.70 16.91
C ILE A 460 -1.51 17.82 16.10
N ARG A 461 -1.65 16.50 16.21
CA ARG A 461 -0.86 15.54 15.42
C ARG A 461 -0.98 15.79 13.91
N TYR A 462 -2.18 16.12 13.44
CA TYR A 462 -2.41 16.43 12.04
C TYR A 462 -1.70 17.72 11.61
N TYR A 463 -1.74 18.77 12.43
CA TYR A 463 -0.95 19.98 12.22
C TYR A 463 0.55 19.65 12.14
N ASP A 464 1.08 18.91 13.10
CA ASP A 464 2.50 18.54 13.13
C ASP A 464 2.90 17.69 11.91
N SER A 465 2.01 16.79 11.46
CA SER A 465 2.21 15.96 10.26
C SER A 465 2.29 16.84 9.00
N LEU A 466 1.37 17.81 8.85
CA LEU A 466 1.42 18.79 7.76
C LEU A 466 2.67 19.68 7.83
N THR A 467 3.05 20.14 9.01
CA THR A 467 4.29 20.91 9.22
C THR A 467 5.48 20.11 8.72
N SER A 468 5.64 18.85 9.14
CA SER A 468 6.76 17.99 8.71
C SER A 468 6.76 17.66 7.22
N MET A 469 5.58 17.66 6.58
CA MET A 469 5.47 17.45 5.13
C MET A 469 5.91 18.68 4.32
N PHE A 470 5.63 19.89 4.83
CA PHE A 470 5.97 21.13 4.13
C PHE A 470 7.34 21.70 4.53
N LEU A 471 7.88 21.35 5.70
CA LEU A 471 9.19 21.77 6.19
C LEU A 471 10.16 20.58 6.28
N PRO A 472 11.08 20.42 5.31
CA PRO A 472 12.00 19.28 5.25
C PRO A 472 12.95 19.15 6.45
N SER A 473 13.20 20.23 7.19
CA SER A 473 14.05 20.24 8.39
C SER A 473 13.43 19.51 9.58
N LYS A 474 12.11 19.34 9.58
CA LYS A 474 11.38 18.70 10.68
C LYS A 474 11.41 17.19 10.55
N SER A 475 11.51 16.51 11.69
CA SER A 475 11.34 15.06 11.75
C SER A 475 9.98 14.68 11.18
N VAL A 476 9.95 13.67 10.31
CA VAL A 476 8.72 13.20 9.68
C VAL A 476 7.76 12.66 10.73
N ILE A 477 6.54 13.18 10.74
CA ILE A 477 5.47 12.72 11.64
C ILE A 477 4.43 11.96 10.80
N GLN A 478 4.10 10.75 11.27
CA GLN A 478 3.17 9.86 10.59
C GLN A 478 1.73 10.33 10.73
N PHE A 479 1.05 10.47 9.58
CA PHE A 479 -0.40 10.67 9.49
C PHE A 479 -1.17 9.45 10.01
N GLU A 480 -2.34 9.70 10.59
CA GLU A 480 -3.26 8.64 10.99
C GLU A 480 -3.94 7.98 9.77
N TRP A 481 -4.31 6.71 9.90
CA TRP A 481 -4.76 5.91 8.75
C TRP A 481 -6.01 6.46 8.07
N LYS A 482 -6.97 7.06 8.79
CA LYS A 482 -8.18 7.64 8.17
C LYS A 482 -7.83 8.81 7.28
N PHE A 483 -6.78 9.56 7.63
CA PHE A 483 -6.30 10.64 6.78
C PHE A 483 -5.62 10.11 5.51
N LEU A 484 -4.75 9.10 5.65
CA LEU A 484 -4.09 8.46 4.52
C LEU A 484 -5.12 7.87 3.52
N ASP A 485 -6.18 7.27 4.04
CA ASP A 485 -7.27 6.70 3.25
C ASP A 485 -8.14 7.76 2.53
N LEU A 486 -7.97 9.07 2.80
CA LEU A 486 -8.53 10.13 1.94
C LEU A 486 -7.88 10.15 0.54
N GLY A 487 -6.71 9.53 0.38
CA GLY A 487 -6.02 9.44 -0.90
C GLY A 487 -5.53 10.79 -1.42
N LEU A 488 -5.09 11.68 -0.52
CA LEU A 488 -4.55 13.02 -0.82
C LEU A 488 -3.03 13.11 -0.71
N ILE A 489 -2.41 12.08 -0.15
CA ILE A 489 -0.97 11.95 0.07
C ILE A 489 -0.55 10.57 -0.42
N TYR A 490 0.63 10.50 -1.04
CA TYR A 490 1.30 9.22 -1.29
C TYR A 490 2.53 9.10 -0.39
N GLN A 491 2.89 7.85 -0.12
CA GLN A 491 4.01 7.48 0.72
C GLN A 491 5.13 6.91 -0.15
N TYR A 492 6.37 7.15 0.26
CA TYR A 492 7.54 6.55 -0.36
C TYR A 492 8.57 6.18 0.72
N MET A 493 9.26 5.07 0.52
CA MET A 493 10.32 4.63 1.43
C MET A 493 11.64 5.30 1.03
N GLY A 494 12.23 6.07 1.93
CA GLY A 494 13.51 6.71 1.69
C GLY A 494 14.64 5.72 1.39
N PRO A 495 15.78 6.20 0.86
CA PRO A 495 16.99 5.39 0.72
C PRO A 495 17.32 4.66 2.02
N GLU A 496 17.83 3.42 1.93
CA GLU A 496 18.20 2.56 3.08
C GLU A 496 17.03 2.05 3.93
N HIS A 497 15.77 2.21 3.51
CA HIS A 497 14.59 1.69 4.24
C HIS A 497 14.50 2.19 5.69
N MET A 498 15.02 3.38 6.00
CA MET A 498 15.04 3.90 7.37
C MET A 498 13.81 4.77 7.71
N SER A 499 13.17 5.41 6.73
CA SER A 499 12.04 6.32 6.96
C SER A 499 11.02 6.35 5.82
N VAL A 500 9.74 6.46 6.19
CA VAL A 500 8.64 6.72 5.27
C VAL A 500 8.46 8.22 5.12
N HIS A 501 8.43 8.72 3.89
CA HIS A 501 8.16 10.12 3.56
C HIS A 501 6.75 10.29 3.01
N TYR A 502 6.16 11.46 3.22
CA TYR A 502 4.80 11.81 2.80
C TYR A 502 4.86 12.96 1.81
N PHE A 503 4.18 12.81 0.67
CA PHE A 503 4.11 13.84 -0.36
C PHE A 503 2.66 14.09 -0.78
N PRO A 504 2.26 15.35 -1.02
CA PRO A 504 0.96 15.64 -1.62
C PRO A 504 0.78 14.89 -2.94
N LEU A 505 -0.41 14.36 -3.17
CA LEU A 505 -0.69 13.53 -4.34
C LEU A 505 -0.46 14.25 -5.67
N CYS A 506 -0.92 15.49 -5.78
CA CYS A 506 -0.88 16.31 -6.97
C CYS A 506 -0.87 17.81 -6.59
N SER A 507 -0.76 18.71 -7.58
CA SER A 507 -0.72 20.15 -7.32
C SER A 507 -1.97 20.66 -6.60
N SER A 508 -3.17 20.21 -7.01
CA SER A 508 -4.43 20.58 -6.34
C SER A 508 -4.47 20.11 -4.88
N ALA A 509 -3.99 18.88 -4.61
CA ALA A 509 -3.91 18.37 -3.24
C ALA A 509 -2.91 19.17 -2.40
N ARG A 510 -1.72 19.49 -2.93
CA ARG A 510 -0.72 20.34 -2.26
C ARG A 510 -1.32 21.69 -1.87
N LYS A 511 -1.97 22.39 -2.80
CA LYS A 511 -2.58 23.70 -2.56
C LYS A 511 -3.73 23.63 -1.56
N ALA A 512 -4.58 22.61 -1.63
CA ALA A 512 -5.65 22.41 -0.67
C ALA A 512 -5.12 22.11 0.74
N LEU A 513 -4.12 21.23 0.87
CA LEU A 513 -3.46 20.91 2.13
C LEU A 513 -2.75 22.13 2.73
N LEU A 514 -2.09 22.95 1.90
CA LEU A 514 -1.45 24.19 2.34
C LEU A 514 -2.48 25.23 2.81
N LYS A 515 -3.62 25.38 2.11
CA LYS A 515 -4.73 26.23 2.57
C LYS A 515 -5.27 25.79 3.93
N VAL A 516 -5.37 24.49 4.16
CA VAL A 516 -5.77 23.94 5.46
C VAL A 516 -4.69 24.21 6.51
N TYR A 517 -3.41 24.00 6.18
CA TYR A 517 -2.28 24.34 7.04
C TYR A 517 -2.30 25.81 7.48
N MET A 518 -2.56 26.73 6.56
CA MET A 518 -2.69 28.18 6.82
C MET A 518 -3.86 28.54 7.74
N SER A 519 -4.86 27.66 7.89
CA SER A 519 -6.00 27.90 8.78
C SER A 519 -5.73 27.53 10.24
N PHE A 520 -4.63 26.82 10.52
CA PHE A 520 -4.25 26.51 11.88
C PHE A 520 -3.60 27.72 12.55
N ASP A 521 -3.93 27.89 13.83
CA ASP A 521 -3.16 28.77 14.69
C ASP A 521 -1.85 28.09 15.11
N LEU A 522 -0.85 28.90 15.48
CA LEU A 522 0.41 28.36 15.97
C LEU A 522 0.20 27.61 17.29
N PRO A 523 0.91 26.50 17.54
CA PRO A 523 0.92 25.84 18.83
C PRO A 523 1.26 26.81 19.99
N GLU A 524 0.56 26.69 21.12
CA GLU A 524 0.74 27.59 22.28
C GLU A 524 2.17 27.60 22.82
N ASN A 525 2.88 26.47 22.76
CA ASN A 525 4.30 26.43 23.14
C ASN A 525 5.16 27.32 22.24
N ILE A 526 4.90 27.34 20.93
CA ILE A 526 5.61 28.21 19.97
C ILE A 526 5.27 29.67 20.25
N LYS A 527 3.99 30.00 20.41
CA LYS A 527 3.55 31.37 20.76
C LYS A 527 4.25 31.88 22.01
N ASN A 528 4.23 31.08 23.09
CA ASN A 528 4.87 31.46 24.35
C ASN A 528 6.38 31.72 24.20
N GLN A 529 7.09 30.92 23.39
CA GLN A 529 8.52 31.14 23.15
C GLN A 529 8.80 32.38 22.30
N LEU A 530 7.93 32.69 21.33
CA LEU A 530 8.00 33.94 20.57
C LEU A 530 7.75 35.17 21.47
N ASN A 531 6.77 35.09 22.38
CA ASN A 531 6.42 36.19 23.28
C ASN A 531 7.57 36.57 24.23
N ILE A 532 8.31 35.57 24.71
CA ILE A 532 9.49 35.81 25.56
C ILE A 532 10.77 36.09 24.74
N GLY A 533 10.69 36.02 23.40
CA GLY A 533 11.82 36.23 22.51
C GLY A 533 12.92 35.18 22.63
N ASN A 534 12.57 33.92 22.91
CA ASN A 534 13.55 32.84 23.05
C ASN A 534 13.13 31.54 22.33
N PRO A 535 12.68 31.59 21.06
CA PRO A 535 12.40 30.37 20.31
C PRO A 535 13.69 29.59 20.02
N ASN A 536 13.60 28.26 20.01
CA ASN A 536 14.65 27.45 19.41
C ASN A 536 14.56 27.50 17.87
N GLU A 537 15.57 26.94 17.18
CA GLU A 537 15.69 26.97 15.72
C GLU A 537 14.45 26.37 15.03
N ASP A 538 14.02 25.18 15.47
CA ASP A 538 12.83 24.49 14.97
C ASP A 538 11.53 25.27 15.17
N GLN A 539 11.36 25.90 16.33
CA GLN A 539 10.17 26.69 16.68
C GLN A 539 10.10 27.97 15.85
N PHE A 540 11.25 28.65 15.66
CA PHE A 540 11.32 29.87 14.88
C PHE A 540 11.08 29.58 13.39
N GLU A 541 11.70 28.55 12.83
CA GLU A 541 11.51 28.19 11.43
C GLU A 541 10.04 27.84 11.14
N GLU A 542 9.41 27.06 12.01
CA GLU A 542 7.99 26.70 11.89
C GLU A 542 7.07 27.92 11.95
N ALA A 543 7.30 28.82 12.92
CA ALA A 543 6.54 30.05 13.05
C ALA A 543 6.72 30.97 11.83
N LEU A 544 7.97 31.15 11.38
CA LEU A 544 8.28 31.97 10.22
C LEU A 544 7.62 31.41 8.97
N PHE A 545 7.78 30.12 8.69
CA PHE A 545 7.19 29.46 7.54
C PHE A 545 5.68 29.62 7.52
N ASN A 546 4.99 29.26 8.62
CA ASN A 546 3.55 29.37 8.73
C ASN A 546 3.07 30.79 8.41
N ARG A 547 3.73 31.82 8.94
CA ARG A 547 3.31 33.20 8.76
C ARG A 547 3.69 33.79 7.40
N LEU A 548 4.77 33.32 6.78
CA LEU A 548 5.05 33.61 5.38
C LEU A 548 3.93 33.04 4.50
N VAL A 549 3.62 31.75 4.57
CA VAL A 549 2.61 31.15 3.68
C VAL A 549 1.21 31.71 3.91
N CYS A 550 0.85 32.05 5.16
CA CYS A 550 -0.38 32.78 5.51
C CYS A 550 -0.51 34.15 4.83
N LYS A 551 0.61 34.76 4.44
CA LYS A 551 0.68 36.03 3.70
C LYS A 551 0.94 35.86 2.20
N SER A 552 0.84 34.64 1.66
CA SER A 552 0.86 34.41 0.21
C SER A 552 -0.17 35.29 -0.51
N ASN A 553 0.15 35.72 -1.73
CA ASN A 553 -0.64 36.68 -2.54
C ASN A 553 -0.77 38.09 -1.92
N THR A 554 0.02 38.41 -0.89
CA THR A 554 0.15 39.75 -0.35
C THR A 554 1.60 40.22 -0.44
N THR A 555 1.81 41.53 -0.34
CA THR A 555 3.15 42.10 -0.32
C THR A 555 3.63 42.23 1.13
N ILE A 556 4.70 41.51 1.47
CA ILE A 556 5.37 41.62 2.77
C ILE A 556 6.51 42.62 2.61
N GLN A 557 6.42 43.72 3.35
CA GLN A 557 7.48 44.73 3.41
C GLN A 557 8.31 44.47 4.66
N LEU A 558 9.61 44.20 4.47
CA LEU A 558 10.56 44.03 5.57
C LEU A 558 11.54 45.20 5.57
N ASN A 559 11.56 45.97 6.65
CA ASN A 559 12.63 46.93 6.87
C ASN A 559 13.93 46.17 7.18
N THR A 560 15.01 46.59 6.54
CA THR A 560 16.31 45.97 6.68
C THR A 560 17.36 47.01 7.06
N THR A 561 18.41 46.55 7.71
CA THR A 561 19.62 47.31 7.99
C THR A 561 20.83 46.54 7.49
N ASP A 562 22.02 47.14 7.54
CA ASP A 562 23.26 46.38 7.47
C ASP A 562 23.52 45.61 8.78
N LEU A 563 24.58 44.79 8.80
CA LEU A 563 24.97 44.00 9.99
C LEU A 563 25.43 44.86 11.20
N ASN A 564 25.43 46.19 11.11
CA ASN A 564 25.73 47.12 12.20
C ASN A 564 24.56 48.08 12.49
N ASN A 565 23.34 47.70 12.08
CA ASN A 565 22.09 48.43 12.27
C ASN A 565 22.04 49.82 11.60
N ASN A 566 22.83 50.05 10.56
CA ASN A 566 22.79 51.28 9.76
C ASN A 566 22.19 51.00 8.37
N ASN A 567 22.26 51.98 7.47
CA ASN A 567 21.89 51.83 6.06
C ASN A 567 20.50 51.19 5.85
N LYS A 568 19.48 51.86 6.40
CA LYS A 568 18.09 51.38 6.31
C LYS A 568 17.68 51.21 4.84
N SER A 569 17.16 50.02 4.52
CA SER A 569 16.64 49.67 3.21
C SER A 569 15.35 48.85 3.37
N VAL A 570 14.70 48.51 2.28
CA VAL A 570 13.46 47.74 2.29
C VAL A 570 13.57 46.58 1.33
N VAL A 571 13.19 45.40 1.79
CA VAL A 571 13.03 44.20 0.96
C VAL A 571 11.54 43.87 0.86
N MET A 572 11.08 43.69 -0.38
CA MET A 572 9.70 43.34 -0.69
C MET A 572 9.62 41.87 -1.05
N LEU A 573 8.84 41.10 -0.31
CA LEU A 573 8.54 39.71 -0.63
C LEU A 573 7.12 39.63 -1.18
N GLN A 574 6.99 39.22 -2.44
CA GLN A 574 5.71 38.99 -3.09
C GLN A 574 5.75 37.63 -3.80
N PHE A 575 4.92 36.71 -3.32
CA PHE A 575 4.83 35.36 -3.87
C PHE A 575 3.41 34.84 -3.76
N ASP A 576 3.05 33.96 -4.70
CA ASP A 576 1.68 33.50 -4.87
C ASP A 576 1.53 32.01 -4.47
N ASP A 577 2.65 31.29 -4.35
CA ASP A 577 2.71 29.87 -4.03
C ASP A 577 4.00 29.50 -3.27
N TYR A 578 4.06 28.26 -2.78
CA TYR A 578 5.19 27.66 -2.06
C TYR A 578 5.58 26.30 -2.65
N ALA A 579 6.88 26.05 -2.80
CA ALA A 579 7.36 24.72 -3.18
C ALA A 579 8.74 24.40 -2.59
N VAL A 580 9.00 23.10 -2.43
CA VAL A 580 10.30 22.59 -1.99
C VAL A 580 11.11 22.18 -3.22
N ILE A 581 12.37 22.59 -3.27
CA ILE A 581 13.31 22.19 -4.30
C ILE A 581 13.66 20.72 -4.11
N LYS A 582 13.57 19.92 -5.18
CA LYS A 582 13.92 18.49 -5.13
C LYS A 582 15.43 18.32 -5.04
N SER A 583 15.91 17.27 -4.37
CA SER A 583 17.35 16.96 -4.26
C SER A 583 18.07 16.71 -5.59
N SER A 584 17.32 16.42 -6.66
CA SER A 584 17.86 16.23 -8.01
C SER A 584 18.12 17.54 -8.77
N GLY A 585 17.77 18.69 -8.20
CA GLY A 585 17.97 20.02 -8.80
C GLY A 585 18.35 21.07 -7.75
N LEU A 586 18.67 22.28 -8.21
CA LEU A 586 18.97 23.41 -7.32
C LEU A 586 17.92 24.52 -7.40
N SER A 587 16.88 24.39 -8.21
CA SER A 587 15.79 25.35 -8.28
C SER A 587 14.45 24.67 -8.60
N LEU A 588 13.40 25.48 -8.73
CA LEU A 588 12.11 25.04 -9.26
C LEU A 588 12.03 25.09 -10.81
N GLY A 589 13.04 25.68 -11.46
CA GLY A 589 13.09 25.88 -12.91
C GLY A 589 12.30 27.10 -13.42
N PRO A 590 12.17 27.26 -14.74
CA PRO A 590 11.59 28.46 -15.35
C PRO A 590 10.12 28.69 -15.01
N GLY A 591 9.74 29.96 -14.75
CA GLY A 591 8.36 30.38 -14.49
C GLY A 591 7.90 30.28 -13.02
N PHE A 592 8.83 30.02 -12.10
CA PHE A 592 8.58 29.92 -10.65
C PHE A 592 9.13 31.12 -9.85
N ASP A 593 9.39 32.26 -10.50
CA ASP A 593 9.96 33.46 -9.89
C ASP A 593 9.09 34.06 -8.77
N ARG A 594 7.77 33.82 -8.83
CA ARG A 594 6.79 34.22 -7.81
C ARG A 594 6.41 33.09 -6.83
N VAL A 595 7.22 32.04 -6.75
CA VAL A 595 7.02 30.92 -5.81
C VAL A 595 8.12 30.97 -4.76
N LEU A 596 7.71 31.01 -3.48
CA LEU A 596 8.65 30.92 -2.37
C LEU A 596 9.22 29.50 -2.34
N SER A 597 10.49 29.38 -2.71
CA SER A 597 11.21 28.13 -2.81
C SER A 597 11.89 27.83 -1.47
N ARG A 598 11.67 26.65 -0.89
CA ARG A 598 12.45 26.13 0.25
C ARG A 598 13.47 25.12 -0.25
N GLY A 599 14.72 25.26 0.18
CA GLY A 599 15.74 24.23 -0.02
C GLY A 599 15.34 22.89 0.63
N PHE A 600 15.76 21.76 0.05
CA PHE A 600 15.62 20.46 0.72
C PHE A 600 16.50 20.37 1.98
N ASP A 601 16.37 19.29 2.77
CA ASP A 601 17.23 19.09 3.94
C ASP A 601 18.72 19.13 3.55
N ARG A 602 19.52 19.94 4.25
CA ARG A 602 20.94 20.22 3.94
C ARG A 602 21.19 20.91 2.60
N TYR A 603 20.19 21.57 2.03
CA TYR A 603 20.39 22.46 0.89
C TYR A 603 21.50 23.48 1.19
N PRO A 604 22.38 23.82 0.24
CA PRO A 604 23.53 24.65 0.53
C PRO A 604 23.12 26.07 0.94
N GLN A 605 23.79 26.65 1.95
CA GLN A 605 23.78 28.04 2.42
C GLN A 605 22.44 28.75 2.70
N PHE A 606 21.38 28.61 1.90
CA PHE A 606 20.14 29.38 1.98
C PHE A 606 18.94 28.50 2.34
N ASP A 607 18.04 29.03 3.15
CA ASP A 607 16.82 28.34 3.54
C ASP A 607 15.71 28.55 2.52
N TYR A 608 15.52 29.80 2.08
CA TYR A 608 14.50 30.20 1.13
C TYR A 608 15.04 31.01 -0.04
N MET A 609 14.39 30.88 -1.19
CA MET A 609 14.64 31.70 -2.37
C MET A 609 13.32 32.22 -2.95
N LEU A 610 13.33 33.47 -3.40
CA LEU A 610 12.21 34.10 -4.10
C LEU A 610 12.75 34.93 -5.26
N GLY A 611 12.60 34.41 -6.48
CA GLY A 611 13.26 34.98 -7.64
C GLY A 611 14.77 35.15 -7.39
N PRO A 612 15.35 36.36 -7.55
CA PRO A 612 16.77 36.63 -7.28
C PRO A 612 17.08 36.96 -5.80
N ILE A 613 16.13 36.77 -4.87
CA ILE A 613 16.31 37.00 -3.42
C ILE A 613 16.66 35.68 -2.74
N PHE A 614 17.78 35.65 -2.01
CA PHE A 614 18.26 34.50 -1.26
C PHE A 614 18.21 34.80 0.25
N ILE A 615 17.63 33.91 1.04
CA ILE A 615 17.28 34.16 2.45
C ILE A 615 17.91 33.09 3.35
N GLN A 616 18.68 33.53 4.34
CA GLN A 616 19.14 32.74 5.47
C GLN A 616 18.32 33.06 6.72
N VAL A 617 17.99 32.05 7.50
CA VAL A 617 17.16 32.17 8.71
C VAL A 617 17.87 31.51 9.89
N SER A 618 17.96 32.21 11.03
CA SER A 618 18.57 31.63 12.23
C SER A 618 18.20 32.39 13.49
N VAL A 619 18.08 31.67 14.61
CA VAL A 619 17.94 32.28 15.95
C VAL A 619 19.26 32.85 16.48
N SER A 620 20.39 32.49 15.88
CA SER A 620 21.71 33.03 16.26
C SER A 620 21.94 34.42 15.67
N ASP A 621 22.93 35.15 16.18
CA ASP A 621 23.46 36.32 15.48
C ASP A 621 24.22 35.91 14.20
N PHE A 622 24.40 36.86 13.28
CA PHE A 622 25.01 36.59 11.97
C PHE A 622 26.46 36.09 12.09
N ILE A 623 27.26 36.60 13.04
CA ILE A 623 28.67 36.16 13.19
C ILE A 623 28.68 34.68 13.55
N THR A 624 27.92 34.32 14.58
CA THR A 624 27.84 32.94 15.07
C THR A 624 27.33 32.02 13.98
N TYR A 625 26.27 32.41 13.27
CA TYR A 625 25.71 31.59 12.20
C TYR A 625 26.66 31.45 11.00
N ASN A 626 27.20 32.55 10.47
CA ASN A 626 28.09 32.54 9.29
C ASN A 626 29.46 31.93 9.58
N SER A 627 29.83 31.70 10.85
CA SER A 627 31.08 31.01 11.20
C SER A 627 31.08 29.52 10.81
N LYS A 628 29.90 28.90 10.66
CA LYS A 628 29.80 27.48 10.34
C LYS A 628 30.09 27.25 8.85
N PRO A 629 30.82 26.18 8.49
CA PRO A 629 31.11 25.88 7.09
C PRO A 629 29.88 25.63 6.20
N SER A 630 28.74 25.25 6.74
CA SER A 630 27.51 24.97 5.97
C SER A 630 26.72 26.22 5.59
N THR A 631 26.86 27.29 6.36
CA THR A 631 26.05 28.52 6.31
C THR A 631 26.86 29.76 5.94
N ASN A 632 28.17 29.62 5.74
CA ASN A 632 29.03 30.73 5.32
C ASN A 632 28.67 31.20 3.90
N ILE A 633 28.21 32.44 3.78
CA ILE A 633 27.77 33.04 2.52
C ILE A 633 28.87 33.03 1.45
N ARG A 634 30.17 33.15 1.80
CA ARG A 634 31.25 33.14 0.79
C ARG A 634 31.23 31.88 -0.07
N LYS A 635 30.84 30.75 0.51
CA LYS A 635 30.76 29.47 -0.20
C LYS A 635 29.68 29.43 -1.27
N ALA A 636 28.64 30.25 -1.16
CA ALA A 636 27.62 30.36 -2.21
C ALA A 636 28.16 30.99 -3.51
N PHE A 637 29.31 31.70 -3.43
CA PHE A 637 30.02 32.31 -4.56
C PHE A 637 31.22 31.47 -5.02
N GLU A 638 31.57 30.42 -4.28
CA GLU A 638 32.65 29.49 -4.64
C GLU A 638 32.10 28.39 -5.54
N ILE A 639 32.97 27.86 -6.41
CA ILE A 639 32.61 26.73 -7.29
C ILE A 639 32.09 25.58 -6.43
N MET A 640 30.90 25.07 -6.79
CA MET A 640 30.33 23.96 -6.05
C MET A 640 31.19 22.70 -6.21
N SER A 641 31.28 21.95 -5.11
CA SER A 641 31.76 20.57 -5.14
C SER A 641 30.59 19.62 -5.44
N ALA A 642 30.89 18.46 -6.03
CA ALA A 642 29.89 17.42 -6.24
C ALA A 642 29.20 17.06 -4.92
N GLN A 643 27.86 17.00 -4.95
CA GLN A 643 27.01 16.63 -3.81
C GLN A 643 26.12 15.46 -4.20
N ALA A 644 25.55 14.77 -3.21
CA ALA A 644 24.62 13.68 -3.45
C ALA A 644 23.44 14.19 -4.30
N GLY A 645 23.28 13.67 -5.52
CA GLY A 645 22.24 14.08 -6.47
C GLY A 645 22.65 15.12 -7.52
N ILE A 646 23.83 15.74 -7.40
CA ILE A 646 24.32 16.77 -8.34
C ILE A 646 25.72 16.39 -8.84
N SER A 647 25.81 16.02 -10.11
CA SER A 647 27.07 15.62 -10.76
C SER A 647 27.99 16.79 -11.07
N GLN A 648 29.30 16.55 -11.15
CA GLN A 648 30.28 17.57 -11.55
C GLN A 648 29.99 18.15 -12.94
N THR A 649 29.45 17.31 -13.84
CA THR A 649 28.96 17.72 -15.17
C THR A 649 27.78 18.69 -15.08
N GLN A 650 26.85 18.51 -14.13
CA GLN A 650 25.77 19.46 -13.89
C GLN A 650 26.28 20.77 -13.29
N ILE A 651 27.25 20.71 -12.37
CA ILE A 651 27.85 21.92 -11.78
C ILE A 651 28.51 22.77 -12.87
N ASN A 652 29.28 22.13 -13.74
CA ASN A 652 29.97 22.79 -14.87
C ASN A 652 30.77 24.04 -14.43
N GLY A 653 31.45 23.94 -13.28
CA GLY A 653 32.28 25.02 -12.73
C GLY A 653 31.51 26.21 -12.14
N ARG A 654 30.19 26.11 -11.98
CA ARG A 654 29.35 27.18 -11.43
C ARG A 654 29.28 27.14 -9.90
N ASN A 655 29.02 28.29 -9.30
CA ASN A 655 28.66 28.36 -7.88
C ASN A 655 27.15 28.16 -7.66
N GLN A 656 26.74 28.11 -6.39
CA GLN A 656 25.36 27.83 -6.03
C GLN A 656 24.37 28.85 -6.61
N ILE A 657 24.69 30.14 -6.52
CA ILE A 657 23.83 31.24 -6.98
C ILE A 657 23.66 31.18 -8.49
N GLU A 658 24.76 30.96 -9.21
CA GLU A 658 24.78 30.80 -10.67
C GLU A 658 23.91 29.61 -11.10
N MET A 659 24.04 28.46 -10.44
CA MET A 659 23.23 27.28 -10.76
C MET A 659 21.74 27.55 -10.57
N TYR A 660 21.35 28.12 -9.42
CA TYR A 660 19.95 28.47 -9.16
C TYR A 660 19.40 29.44 -10.22
N LEU A 661 20.11 30.52 -10.52
CA LEU A 661 19.65 31.53 -11.46
C LEU A 661 19.65 31.02 -12.91
N ASP A 662 20.63 30.21 -13.30
CA ASP A 662 20.68 29.59 -14.62
C ASP A 662 19.51 28.63 -14.85
N GLU A 663 19.14 27.84 -13.85
CA GLU A 663 17.99 26.94 -13.95
C GLU A 663 16.66 27.72 -13.98
N MET A 664 16.54 28.82 -13.22
CA MET A 664 15.33 29.64 -13.17
C MET A 664 15.14 30.52 -14.42
N TYR A 665 16.21 31.08 -14.96
CA TYR A 665 16.13 32.15 -15.97
C TYR A 665 16.85 31.83 -17.27
N GLY A 666 17.55 30.68 -17.35
CA GLY A 666 18.42 30.30 -18.46
C GLY A 666 19.87 30.72 -18.24
N PRO A 667 20.81 30.21 -19.05
CA PRO A 667 22.25 30.32 -18.79
C PRO A 667 22.79 31.75 -18.89
N GLY A 668 24.02 31.92 -18.44
CA GLY A 668 24.84 33.11 -18.61
C GLY A 668 24.97 33.97 -17.35
N HIS A 669 24.58 33.44 -16.18
CA HIS A 669 24.79 34.12 -14.92
C HIS A 669 26.22 33.97 -14.43
N SER A 670 26.73 35.03 -13.80
CA SER A 670 27.98 35.02 -13.04
C SER A 670 27.75 35.73 -11.71
N ALA A 671 28.17 35.10 -10.62
CA ALA A 671 28.07 35.63 -9.27
C ALA A 671 29.46 35.64 -8.63
N ILE A 672 29.98 36.80 -8.28
CA ILE A 672 31.29 36.95 -7.64
C ILE A 672 31.21 37.92 -6.46
N ILE A 673 32.19 37.79 -5.55
CA ILE A 673 32.48 38.83 -4.57
C ILE A 673 33.63 39.67 -5.13
N ASP A 674 33.38 40.96 -5.33
CA ASP A 674 34.39 41.87 -5.89
C ASP A 674 35.50 42.21 -4.85
N PRO A 675 36.58 42.90 -5.26
CA PRO A 675 37.65 43.31 -4.35
C PRO A 675 37.20 44.25 -3.22
N GLN A 676 36.02 44.86 -3.32
CA GLN A 676 35.40 45.69 -2.28
C GLN A 676 34.42 44.90 -1.39
N ASN A 677 34.43 43.57 -1.47
CA ASN A 677 33.51 42.65 -0.80
C ASN A 677 32.03 42.80 -1.21
N LYS A 678 31.74 43.47 -2.32
CA LYS A 678 30.36 43.59 -2.82
C LYS A 678 29.95 42.37 -3.63
N PHE A 679 28.67 42.04 -3.55
CA PHE A 679 28.09 40.96 -4.33
C PHE A 679 27.75 41.47 -5.72
N VAL A 680 28.45 40.95 -6.73
CA VAL A 680 28.24 41.30 -8.13
C VAL A 680 27.64 40.11 -8.85
N VAL A 681 26.36 40.21 -9.19
CA VAL A 681 25.63 39.18 -9.93
C VAL A 681 25.16 39.75 -11.26
N THR A 682 25.61 39.14 -12.35
CA THR A 682 25.32 39.58 -13.71
C THR A 682 24.79 38.44 -14.55
N ARG A 683 24.01 38.76 -15.58
CA ARG A 683 23.64 37.86 -16.66
C ARG A 683 24.14 38.45 -17.97
N ASN A 684 25.02 37.73 -18.67
CA ASN A 684 25.66 38.21 -19.90
C ASN A 684 26.27 39.62 -19.73
N GLY A 685 26.88 39.89 -18.57
CA GLY A 685 27.48 41.18 -18.23
C GLY A 685 26.53 42.27 -17.75
N THR A 686 25.21 42.04 -17.73
CA THR A 686 24.21 42.99 -17.20
C THR A 686 23.82 42.63 -15.78
N CYS A 687 23.80 43.58 -14.84
CA CYS A 687 23.42 43.30 -13.45
C CYS A 687 22.03 42.67 -13.33
N VAL A 688 21.90 41.63 -12.51
CA VAL A 688 20.62 41.00 -12.20
C VAL A 688 19.81 41.93 -11.31
N SER A 689 18.72 42.46 -11.86
CA SER A 689 17.82 43.35 -11.11
C SER A 689 17.22 42.63 -9.91
N GLY A 690 17.18 43.30 -8.76
CA GLY A 690 16.55 42.77 -7.54
C GLY A 690 17.36 41.72 -6.78
N PHE A 691 18.60 41.40 -7.20
CA PHE A 691 19.44 40.47 -6.44
C PHE A 691 19.69 40.97 -5.01
N ARG A 692 19.42 40.10 -4.03
CA ARG A 692 19.60 40.38 -2.60
C ARG A 692 19.95 39.11 -1.85
N ILE A 693 20.84 39.24 -0.86
CA ILE A 693 21.02 38.25 0.19
C ILE A 693 20.47 38.83 1.49
N VAL A 694 19.54 38.12 2.11
CA VAL A 694 18.82 38.54 3.31
C VAL A 694 19.13 37.59 4.45
N TYR A 695 19.47 38.13 5.61
CA TYR A 695 19.61 37.38 6.85
C TYR A 695 18.47 37.76 7.80
N ILE A 696 17.65 36.78 8.18
CA ILE A 696 16.56 36.95 9.13
C ILE A 696 16.95 36.38 10.48
N ARG A 697 17.03 37.25 11.50
CA ARG A 697 17.35 36.86 12.87
C ARG A 697 16.09 36.52 13.67
N GLY A 698 16.09 35.34 14.30
CA GLY A 698 14.99 34.79 15.09
C GLY A 698 15.06 35.00 16.59
N SER A 699 15.97 35.83 17.08
CA SER A 699 16.08 36.21 18.48
C SER A 699 16.14 37.74 18.62
N PRO A 700 15.66 38.32 19.72
CA PRO A 700 15.84 39.73 20.04
C PRO A 700 17.30 40.16 19.98
N GLY A 701 17.49 41.45 19.71
CA GLY A 701 18.80 42.10 19.82
C GLY A 701 19.21 42.85 18.56
N ILE A 702 19.80 44.02 18.81
CA ILE A 702 20.26 44.93 17.76
C ILE A 702 21.55 44.38 17.12
N PRO A 703 21.63 44.28 15.78
CA PRO A 703 22.88 43.89 15.13
C PRO A 703 23.96 44.95 15.37
N ASN A 704 25.13 44.53 15.87
CA ASN A 704 26.26 45.41 16.16
C ASN A 704 27.57 44.75 15.72
N HIS A 705 27.60 44.31 14.46
CA HIS A 705 28.73 43.57 13.89
C HIS A 705 29.56 44.47 12.98
N SER A 706 30.09 45.56 13.55
CA SER A 706 30.90 46.58 12.84
C SER A 706 31.99 46.00 11.93
N ARG A 707 32.70 44.95 12.37
CA ARG A 707 33.71 44.27 11.53
C ARG A 707 33.10 43.48 10.37
N LYS A 708 31.96 42.80 10.58
CA LYS A 708 31.33 41.98 9.54
C LYS A 708 30.67 42.80 8.45
N VAL A 709 30.20 44.01 8.73
CA VAL A 709 29.70 44.93 7.68
C VAL A 709 30.79 45.19 6.62
N HIS A 710 32.07 45.24 6.99
CA HIS A 710 33.15 45.40 6.01
C HIS A 710 33.43 44.12 5.20
N GLU A 711 33.13 42.95 5.76
CA GLU A 711 33.29 41.66 5.07
C GLU A 711 32.09 41.32 4.18
N PHE A 712 30.90 41.81 4.54
CA PHE A 712 29.63 41.53 3.87
C PHE A 712 28.73 42.79 3.87
N PRO A 713 29.12 43.85 3.13
CA PRO A 713 28.41 45.13 3.14
C PRO A 713 27.00 45.06 2.53
N ASP A 714 26.75 44.07 1.66
CA ASP A 714 25.50 43.96 0.89
C ASP A 714 24.47 42.99 1.51
N VAL A 715 24.76 42.40 2.68
CA VAL A 715 23.80 41.56 3.40
C VAL A 715 22.74 42.43 4.05
N ALA A 716 21.49 42.23 3.65
CA ALA A 716 20.33 42.87 4.26
C ALA A 716 19.91 42.11 5.52
N HIS A 717 20.01 42.74 6.68
CA HIS A 717 19.65 42.16 7.97
C HIS A 717 18.21 42.54 8.36
N VAL A 718 17.38 41.55 8.70
CA VAL A 718 16.04 41.72 9.27
C VAL A 718 16.09 41.31 10.74
N THR A 719 15.66 42.21 11.64
CA THR A 719 15.67 41.94 13.09
C THR A 719 14.44 41.13 13.51
N PHE A 720 14.51 40.51 14.69
CA PHE A 720 13.39 39.79 15.28
C PHE A 720 12.20 40.71 15.58
N GLU A 721 12.46 41.97 15.93
CA GLU A 721 11.43 42.97 16.19
C GLU A 721 10.66 43.32 14.91
N GLU A 722 11.35 43.47 13.77
CA GLU A 722 10.71 43.68 12.47
C GLU A 722 9.88 42.46 12.06
N ILE A 723 10.41 41.24 12.20
CA ILE A 723 9.64 40.02 11.93
C ILE A 723 8.43 39.93 12.85
N THR A 724 8.58 40.30 14.12
CA THR A 724 7.49 40.32 15.09
C THR A 724 6.40 41.30 14.66
N GLU A 725 6.77 42.52 14.29
CA GLU A 725 5.81 43.54 13.86
C GLU A 725 5.10 43.15 12.55
N GLN A 726 5.84 42.62 11.58
CA GLN A 726 5.29 42.32 10.26
C GLN A 726 4.57 40.98 10.21
N LEU A 727 5.04 39.95 10.92
CA LEU A 727 4.55 38.57 10.78
C LEU A 727 3.88 38.03 12.04
N PHE A 728 4.29 38.46 13.25
CA PHE A 728 3.82 37.88 14.50
C PHE A 728 2.88 38.75 15.35
N ARG A 729 2.62 39.99 14.94
CA ARG A 729 1.85 41.00 15.70
C ARG A 729 0.46 40.56 16.17
N ASN A 730 -0.20 39.68 15.43
CA ASN A 730 -1.55 39.19 15.76
C ASN A 730 -1.54 37.87 16.55
N ILE A 731 -0.36 37.44 17.01
CA ILE A 731 -0.12 36.16 17.68
C ILE A 731 0.49 36.39 19.07
N ILE A 732 1.38 37.38 19.16
CA ILE A 732 2.18 37.72 20.35
C ILE A 732 1.43 38.68 21.27
#